data_AF-A0A3D0P4A2-F1
#
_entry.id   AF-A0A3D0P4A2-F1
#
_cell.length_a   1.000
_cell.length_b   1.000
_cell.length_c   1.000
_cell.angle_alpha   90.00
_cell.angle_beta   90.00
_cell.angle_gamma   90.00
#
_symmetry.space_group_name_H-M   'P 1'
#
loop_
_entity.id
_entity.type
_entity.pdbx_description
1 polymer ?
#
loop_
_entity_poly.entity_id
_entity_poly.type
_entity_poly.pdbx_seq_one_letter_code
_entity_poly.pdbx_strand_id
1 'polypeptide(L)'
;MTAFLIGLALFAVAAEAQTELDGRKIDAIRIVLEETSSEIPEAESYRLLAATALGETYSAVRLRDAIASIFDSGTAETVAAESRQTETGGIELTFRIKRRTAARRVTVSITDSESTGVTEQELLLRLNLLDPGATVSERALQTNADLIVEYLRERGYYRAEATYEQDRLQSGNDVAIRFIVSAGPRATVGEFTIAVEGANSEELNRGIRLKKGTEYSGQRLADDVERIRTNLRDAGFLAPSINEPRLIYDSESNTISVEIRGSAGPEVEVEVVSEGAGVGEGTQRRLLPVKREGTIDLAAIIEGERRLENHFQERGYFFADVRSVCSVDPPITPPTDGMPAESEFICSSLNSAELAGRKVSIKYLVELNRRLKLVEIRLRGTDLFDIEEIRSILESQEANLLGVIPLFGYGRGYTSQRLLDSDASAIRSVLRELGYRNAEVRVNRGVSLDGENLIITFVVDEGVPTVITEVEIRGNSAFSSDELGSVLPNIAGRNISIARVRNGQRALATFYSERGYFDASVNFAFDELPADPDTGSPRYKLIYNIQNEGKPVFVNRILVVGNQLTKTEAIERAVSMKNGELLRSADVYASEQALYATDAFERANISARPAGNTPGGDRLADVVIDVQEQKPRLLQYGGGFSTDVGWSGF
;
A
#
# COMPACT_ATOMS: atom_id res chain seq x y z
N MET A 1 -33.48 19.87 17.79
CA MET A 1 -32.47 20.39 18.74
C MET A 1 -32.72 19.69 20.07
N THR A 2 -32.28 18.43 20.16
CA THR A 2 -32.52 17.54 21.31
C THR A 2 -31.17 17.27 21.94
N ALA A 3 -30.95 17.90 23.10
CA ALA A 3 -29.71 17.84 23.84
C ALA A 3 -29.43 16.40 24.27
N PHE A 4 -28.28 15.88 23.83
CA PHE A 4 -27.68 14.67 24.37
C PHE A 4 -27.37 14.91 25.85
N LEU A 5 -28.14 14.28 26.74
CA LEU A 5 -27.77 14.16 28.14
C LEU A 5 -26.67 13.09 28.21
N ILE A 6 -25.42 13.55 28.18
CA ILE A 6 -24.29 12.75 28.69
C ILE A 6 -24.53 12.62 30.18
N GLY A 7 -25.10 11.50 30.60
CA GLY A 7 -25.27 11.14 32.00
C GLY A 7 -23.94 10.80 32.65
N LEU A 8 -23.09 11.81 32.87
CA LEU A 8 -22.07 11.75 33.91
C LEU A 8 -22.83 11.94 35.23
N ALA A 9 -23.31 10.84 35.82
CA ALA A 9 -23.89 10.88 37.15
C ALA A 9 -22.79 11.30 38.14
N LEU A 10 -22.86 12.55 38.61
CA LEU A 10 -22.04 13.08 39.69
C LEU A 10 -22.22 12.22 40.95
N PHE A 11 -21.26 11.35 41.23
CA PHE A 11 -21.06 10.73 42.53
C PHE A 11 -20.32 11.71 43.47
N ALA A 12 -20.97 12.81 43.85
CA ALA A 12 -20.39 13.73 44.84
C ALA A 12 -20.54 13.23 46.29
N VAL A 13 -21.23 12.11 46.53
CA VAL A 13 -21.45 11.53 47.88
C VAL A 13 -20.64 10.24 48.11
N ALA A 14 -19.94 9.69 47.10
CA ALA A 14 -19.22 8.41 47.24
C ALA A 14 -17.71 8.53 47.50
N ALA A 15 -17.13 9.72 47.36
CA ALA A 15 -15.67 9.89 47.49
C ALA A 15 -15.17 9.71 48.94
N GLU A 16 -15.95 10.14 49.94
CA GLU A 16 -15.58 9.98 51.36
C GLU A 16 -15.74 8.52 51.86
N ALA A 17 -16.65 7.74 51.28
CA ALA A 17 -16.87 6.34 51.66
C ALA A 17 -15.79 5.39 51.09
N GLN A 18 -15.15 5.75 49.97
CA GLN A 18 -14.09 4.94 49.35
C GLN A 18 -12.74 5.08 50.06
N THR A 19 -12.49 6.19 50.74
CA THR A 19 -11.21 6.43 51.45
C THR A 19 -11.09 5.60 52.75
N GLU A 20 -12.21 5.17 53.35
CA GLU A 20 -12.23 4.31 54.55
C GLU A 20 -11.87 2.83 54.28
N LEU A 21 -11.87 2.43 53.01
CA LEU A 21 -11.58 1.05 52.59
C LEU A 21 -10.13 0.86 52.13
N ASP A 22 -9.38 1.96 51.94
CA ASP A 22 -7.99 1.95 51.45
C ASP A 22 -7.08 1.14 52.39
N GLY A 23 -6.32 0.21 51.82
CA GLY A 23 -5.41 -0.68 52.55
C GLY A 23 -6.05 -1.93 53.17
N ARG A 24 -7.37 -2.13 53.08
CA ARG A 24 -8.02 -3.38 53.54
C ARG A 24 -7.69 -4.55 52.61
N LYS A 25 -7.63 -5.76 53.18
CA LYS A 25 -7.40 -6.98 52.40
C LYS A 25 -8.61 -7.33 51.53
N ILE A 26 -8.36 -7.69 50.27
CA ILE A 26 -9.38 -8.19 49.36
C ILE A 26 -9.53 -9.70 49.61
N ASP A 27 -10.68 -10.11 50.15
CA ASP A 27 -10.97 -11.51 50.46
C ASP A 27 -11.53 -12.26 49.25
N ALA A 28 -12.28 -11.57 48.39
CA ALA A 28 -12.88 -12.15 47.20
C ALA A 28 -13.15 -11.12 46.10
N ILE A 29 -13.03 -11.55 44.84
CA ILE A 29 -13.47 -10.81 43.64
C ILE A 29 -14.54 -11.65 42.95
N ARG A 30 -15.74 -11.08 42.82
CA ARG A 30 -16.90 -11.70 42.19
C ARG A 30 -17.25 -10.96 40.90
N ILE A 31 -17.49 -11.70 39.83
CA ILE A 31 -17.98 -11.14 38.56
C ILE A 31 -19.45 -11.50 38.41
N VAL A 32 -20.29 -10.52 38.07
CA VAL A 32 -21.71 -10.67 37.78
C VAL A 32 -21.96 -10.12 36.37
N LEU A 33 -22.35 -10.99 35.46
CA LEU A 33 -22.78 -10.58 34.12
C LEU A 33 -24.28 -10.24 34.16
N GLU A 34 -24.66 -9.08 33.62
CA GLU A 34 -26.05 -8.59 33.70
C GLU A 34 -27.06 -9.42 32.88
N GLU A 35 -26.61 -10.13 31.84
CA GLU A 35 -27.48 -10.87 30.91
C GLU A 35 -27.41 -12.39 31.11
N THR A 36 -28.10 -12.89 32.14
CA THR A 36 -28.45 -14.31 32.42
C THR A 36 -27.34 -15.37 32.54
N SER A 37 -27.66 -16.35 33.39
CA SER A 37 -26.80 -17.31 34.05
C SER A 37 -26.31 -18.46 33.17
N SER A 38 -25.00 -18.50 32.87
CA SER A 38 -24.12 -19.69 32.93
C SER A 38 -22.99 -19.59 31.88
N GLU A 39 -22.04 -18.68 32.07
CA GLU A 39 -20.77 -18.70 31.31
C GLU A 39 -19.60 -18.54 32.30
N ILE A 40 -19.26 -19.65 32.95
CA ILE A 40 -18.14 -19.78 33.90
C ILE A 40 -16.78 -19.31 33.30
N PRO A 41 -16.46 -19.55 32.00
CA PRO A 41 -15.13 -19.21 31.46
C PRO A 41 -14.84 -17.71 31.33
N GLU A 42 -15.83 -16.90 30.94
CA GLU A 42 -15.61 -15.46 30.68
C GLU A 42 -15.63 -14.63 31.95
N ALA A 43 -16.49 -15.00 32.90
CA ALA A 43 -16.46 -14.43 34.25
C ALA A 43 -15.08 -14.62 34.88
N GLU A 44 -14.41 -15.74 34.63
CA GLU A 44 -13.07 -16.01 35.14
C GLU A 44 -12.00 -15.14 34.45
N SER A 45 -12.11 -14.91 33.14
CA SER A 45 -11.23 -13.97 32.42
C SER A 45 -11.32 -12.55 32.98
N TYR A 46 -12.54 -12.04 33.22
CA TYR A 46 -12.72 -10.72 33.85
C TYR A 46 -12.22 -10.69 35.29
N ARG A 47 -12.41 -11.78 36.04
CA ARG A 47 -11.89 -11.92 37.41
C ARG A 47 -10.36 -11.83 37.43
N LEU A 48 -9.68 -12.45 36.47
CA LEU A 48 -8.22 -12.43 36.37
C LEU A 48 -7.69 -11.04 36.01
N LEU A 49 -8.33 -10.36 35.05
CA LEU A 49 -7.99 -8.97 34.69
C LEU A 49 -8.14 -8.03 35.89
N ALA A 50 -9.27 -8.13 36.61
CA ALA A 50 -9.50 -7.35 37.82
C ALA A 50 -8.48 -7.67 38.92
N ALA A 51 -8.21 -8.96 39.18
CA ALA A 51 -7.29 -9.40 40.22
C ALA A 51 -5.86 -8.90 39.97
N THR A 52 -5.41 -8.94 38.70
CA THR A 52 -4.06 -8.50 38.31
C THR A 52 -3.88 -7.00 38.56
N ALA A 53 -4.89 -6.19 38.25
CA ALA A 53 -4.83 -4.75 38.46
C ALA A 53 -5.00 -4.35 39.95
N LEU A 54 -5.84 -5.06 40.72
CA LEU A 54 -6.11 -4.76 42.13
C LEU A 54 -4.95 -5.15 43.07
N GLY A 55 -4.37 -6.33 42.89
CA GLY A 55 -3.45 -6.94 43.87
C GLY A 55 -4.17 -7.45 45.14
N GLU A 56 -3.46 -7.56 46.26
CA GLU A 56 -3.98 -8.19 47.50
C GLU A 56 -4.77 -7.23 48.43
N THR A 57 -4.59 -5.92 48.27
CA THR A 57 -5.18 -4.89 49.14
C THR A 57 -5.94 -3.86 48.32
N TYR A 58 -7.06 -3.39 48.86
CA TYR A 58 -7.89 -2.37 48.23
C TYR A 58 -7.14 -1.05 48.09
N SER A 59 -7.23 -0.49 46.90
CA SER A 59 -6.89 0.91 46.64
C SER A 59 -7.90 1.49 45.67
N ALA A 60 -8.40 2.69 45.95
CA ALA A 60 -9.28 3.40 45.01
C ALA A 60 -8.62 3.61 43.63
N VAL A 61 -7.30 3.82 43.59
CA VAL A 61 -6.52 3.96 42.35
C VAL A 61 -6.51 2.64 41.58
N ARG A 62 -6.16 1.54 42.24
CA ARG A 62 -6.10 0.22 41.59
C ARG A 62 -7.46 -0.32 41.20
N LEU A 63 -8.53 0.05 41.92
CA LEU A 63 -9.89 -0.26 41.51
C LEU A 63 -10.23 0.41 40.18
N ARG A 64 -9.81 1.66 39.99
CA ARG A 64 -9.96 2.36 38.71
C ARG A 64 -9.16 1.68 37.60
N ASP A 65 -7.93 1.27 37.87
CA ASP A 65 -7.09 0.55 36.91
C ASP A 65 -7.70 -0.81 36.54
N ALA A 66 -8.34 -1.48 37.49
CA ALA A 66 -9.06 -2.74 37.25
C ALA A 66 -10.31 -2.55 36.39
N ILE A 67 -11.10 -1.51 36.66
CA ILE A 67 -12.23 -1.13 35.81
C ILE A 67 -11.74 -0.79 34.40
N ALA A 68 -10.67 0.00 34.28
CA ALA A 68 -10.06 0.34 33.01
C ALA A 68 -9.55 -0.89 32.27
N SER A 69 -8.85 -1.81 32.94
CA SER A 69 -8.33 -3.05 32.33
C SER A 69 -9.44 -3.96 31.79
N ILE A 70 -10.58 -4.02 32.48
CA ILE A 70 -11.77 -4.76 31.98
C ILE A 70 -12.39 -4.03 30.79
N PHE A 71 -12.43 -2.70 30.79
CA PHE A 71 -12.99 -1.94 29.69
C PHE A 71 -12.10 -1.99 28.43
N ASP A 72 -10.79 -1.89 28.63
CA ASP A 72 -9.76 -1.91 27.59
C ASP A 72 -9.57 -3.30 26.97
N SER A 73 -10.15 -4.35 27.56
CA SER A 73 -10.24 -5.67 26.92
C SER A 73 -11.11 -5.65 25.65
N GLY A 74 -11.92 -4.61 25.46
CA GLY A 74 -12.80 -4.44 24.29
C GLY A 74 -14.06 -5.29 24.29
N THR A 75 -14.26 -6.13 25.32
CA THR A 75 -15.39 -7.07 25.43
C THR A 75 -16.49 -6.60 26.39
N ALA A 76 -16.20 -5.61 27.24
CA ALA A 76 -17.17 -4.99 28.14
C ALA A 76 -17.78 -3.70 27.53
N GLU A 77 -19.09 -3.52 27.66
CA GLU A 77 -19.81 -2.28 27.34
C GLU A 77 -19.85 -1.35 28.56
N THR A 78 -20.14 -1.90 29.74
CA THR A 78 -20.11 -1.19 31.01
C THR A 78 -19.48 -2.06 32.09
N VAL A 79 -18.81 -1.41 33.03
CA VAL A 79 -18.20 -2.06 34.20
C VAL A 79 -18.54 -1.20 35.41
N ALA A 80 -19.23 -1.78 36.38
CA ALA A 80 -19.49 -1.17 37.67
C ALA A 80 -18.90 -2.05 38.76
N ALA A 81 -18.35 -1.45 39.81
CA ALA A 81 -17.78 -2.18 40.94
C ALA A 81 -18.48 -1.77 42.23
N GLU A 82 -18.90 -2.77 43.01
CA GLU A 82 -19.51 -2.64 44.33
C GLU A 82 -18.61 -3.32 45.36
N SER A 83 -18.50 -2.75 46.56
CA SER A 83 -17.73 -3.33 47.66
C SER A 83 -18.64 -3.68 48.83
N ARG A 84 -18.43 -4.85 49.44
CA ARG A 84 -19.08 -5.27 50.69
C ARG A 84 -18.02 -5.70 51.70
N GLN A 85 -18.13 -5.22 52.95
CA GLN A 85 -17.26 -5.72 54.02
C GLN A 85 -17.64 -7.16 54.38
N THR A 86 -16.63 -8.01 54.58
CA THR A 86 -16.79 -9.40 55.04
C THR A 86 -16.85 -9.44 56.57
N GLU A 87 -17.39 -10.53 57.13
CA GLU A 87 -17.46 -10.74 58.60
C GLU A 87 -16.06 -10.78 59.26
N THR A 88 -15.02 -11.04 58.47
CA THR A 88 -13.61 -11.07 58.85
C THR A 88 -12.93 -9.70 58.83
N GLY A 89 -13.63 -8.63 58.42
CA GLY A 89 -13.10 -7.26 58.34
C GLY A 89 -12.38 -6.91 57.03
N GLY A 90 -12.25 -7.87 56.11
CA GLY A 90 -11.79 -7.67 54.73
C GLY A 90 -12.92 -7.17 53.81
N ILE A 91 -12.67 -7.17 52.50
CA ILE A 91 -13.66 -6.74 51.52
C ILE A 91 -13.89 -7.77 50.40
N GLU A 92 -15.14 -7.90 49.98
CA GLU A 92 -15.57 -8.58 48.77
C GLU A 92 -15.90 -7.52 47.70
N LEU A 93 -15.23 -7.59 46.56
CA LEU A 93 -15.49 -6.72 45.41
C LEU A 93 -16.35 -7.46 44.39
N THR A 94 -17.48 -6.87 44.02
CA THR A 94 -18.38 -7.40 42.99
C THR A 94 -18.35 -6.48 41.78
N PHE A 95 -17.85 -6.98 40.64
CA PHE A 95 -17.91 -6.29 39.36
C PHE A 95 -19.16 -6.72 38.61
N ARG A 96 -20.06 -5.77 38.34
CA ARG A 96 -21.19 -5.93 37.43
C ARG A 96 -20.76 -5.49 36.04
N ILE A 97 -20.82 -6.41 35.08
CA ILE A 97 -20.33 -6.17 33.73
C ILE A 97 -21.48 -6.42 32.75
N LYS A 98 -21.78 -5.41 31.94
CA LYS A 98 -22.58 -5.59 30.73
C LYS A 98 -21.61 -5.84 29.57
N ARG A 99 -21.77 -6.96 28.87
CA ARG A 99 -20.90 -7.31 27.74
C ARG A 99 -21.27 -6.46 26.52
N ARG A 100 -20.28 -6.21 25.68
CA ARG A 100 -20.48 -5.63 24.35
C ARG A 100 -21.08 -6.69 23.43
N THR A 101 -22.13 -6.34 22.69
CA THR A 101 -22.74 -7.23 21.69
C THR A 101 -21.83 -7.33 20.47
N ALA A 102 -21.47 -8.56 20.09
CA ALA A 102 -20.60 -8.86 18.96
C ALA A 102 -21.36 -9.59 17.84
N ALA A 103 -21.02 -9.31 16.58
CA ALA A 103 -21.57 -10.00 15.43
C ALA A 103 -20.79 -11.30 15.21
N ARG A 104 -21.44 -12.43 15.48
CA ARG A 104 -20.81 -13.75 15.28
C ARG A 104 -20.97 -14.27 13.86
N ARG A 105 -21.95 -13.73 13.15
CA ARG A 105 -22.22 -14.02 11.74
C ARG A 105 -22.82 -12.78 11.11
N VAL A 106 -22.21 -12.32 10.02
CA VAL A 106 -22.77 -11.27 9.16
C VAL A 106 -23.03 -11.89 7.81
N THR A 107 -24.22 -11.70 7.27
CA THR A 107 -24.64 -12.18 5.94
C THR A 107 -25.27 -11.03 5.17
N VAL A 108 -25.19 -11.08 3.84
CA VAL A 108 -25.82 -10.12 2.95
C VAL A 108 -26.68 -10.87 1.95
N SER A 109 -27.99 -10.70 2.06
CA SER A 109 -28.97 -11.25 1.12
C SER A 109 -29.31 -10.19 0.07
N ILE A 110 -28.94 -10.47 -1.19
CA ILE A 110 -29.23 -9.59 -2.33
C ILE A 110 -30.46 -10.14 -3.04
N THR A 111 -31.57 -9.39 -3.02
CA THR A 111 -32.85 -9.84 -3.58
C THR A 111 -32.78 -10.04 -5.10
N ASP A 112 -31.97 -9.25 -5.80
CA ASP A 112 -31.84 -9.23 -7.27
C ASP A 112 -30.44 -9.66 -7.78
N SER A 113 -29.77 -10.59 -7.09
CA SER A 113 -28.33 -10.88 -7.29
C SER A 113 -27.93 -11.22 -8.74
N GLU A 114 -28.74 -12.01 -9.45
CA GLU A 114 -28.43 -12.46 -10.82
C GLU A 114 -28.42 -11.32 -11.86
N SER A 115 -29.20 -10.25 -11.63
CA SER A 115 -29.30 -9.13 -12.57
C SER A 115 -28.26 -8.03 -12.31
N THR A 116 -27.66 -8.01 -11.12
CA THR A 116 -26.76 -6.94 -10.69
C THR A 116 -25.29 -7.23 -10.93
N GLY A 117 -24.91 -8.51 -10.95
CA GLY A 117 -23.52 -8.95 -11.00
C GLY A 117 -22.71 -8.51 -9.76
N VAL A 118 -23.40 -8.22 -8.65
CA VAL A 118 -22.81 -7.91 -7.34
C VAL A 118 -23.00 -9.13 -6.45
N THR A 119 -21.93 -9.58 -5.79
CA THR A 119 -21.97 -10.77 -4.94
C THR A 119 -22.13 -10.45 -3.46
N GLU A 120 -22.66 -11.39 -2.67
CA GLU A 120 -22.72 -11.25 -1.20
C GLU A 120 -21.32 -10.96 -0.63
N GLN A 121 -20.30 -11.68 -1.12
CA GLN A 121 -18.94 -11.54 -0.63
C GLN A 121 -18.36 -10.15 -0.91
N GLU A 122 -18.62 -9.58 -2.08
CA GLU A 122 -18.20 -8.22 -2.45
C GLU A 122 -18.78 -7.17 -1.52
N LEU A 123 -20.04 -7.32 -1.10
CA LEU A 123 -20.68 -6.41 -0.14
C LEU A 123 -20.16 -6.64 1.28
N LEU A 124 -19.96 -7.89 1.71
CA LEU A 124 -19.41 -8.22 3.03
C LEU A 124 -18.04 -7.58 3.26
N LEU A 125 -17.16 -7.56 2.25
CA LEU A 125 -15.83 -6.95 2.34
C LEU A 125 -15.85 -5.43 2.54
N ARG A 126 -16.95 -4.75 2.21
CA ARG A 126 -17.13 -3.30 2.41
C ARG A 126 -17.62 -2.96 3.82
N LEU A 127 -18.02 -3.97 4.60
CA LEU A 127 -18.59 -3.75 5.92
C LEU A 127 -17.47 -3.62 6.97
N ASN A 128 -17.51 -2.52 7.71
CA ASN A 128 -16.64 -2.29 8.87
C ASN A 128 -17.09 -3.13 10.09
N LEU A 129 -18.25 -3.80 10.02
CA LEU A 129 -18.72 -4.77 11.03
C LEU A 129 -17.84 -6.03 11.12
N LEU A 130 -16.95 -6.26 10.14
CA LEU A 130 -16.00 -7.37 10.14
C LEU A 130 -14.63 -6.99 10.71
N ASP A 131 -14.45 -5.74 11.14
CA ASP A 131 -13.19 -5.26 11.69
C ASP A 131 -13.01 -5.72 13.14
N PRO A 132 -11.78 -6.06 13.58
CA PRO A 132 -11.51 -6.44 14.96
C PRO A 132 -11.97 -5.37 15.97
N GLY A 133 -12.81 -5.74 16.92
CA GLY A 133 -13.32 -4.83 17.97
C GLY A 133 -14.55 -4.01 17.58
N ALA A 134 -15.09 -4.19 16.36
CA ALA A 134 -16.32 -3.55 15.92
C ALA A 134 -17.50 -3.89 16.85
N THR A 135 -18.24 -2.86 17.27
CA THR A 135 -19.42 -3.02 18.14
C THR A 135 -20.68 -3.19 17.31
N VAL A 136 -21.56 -4.10 17.70
CA VAL A 136 -22.91 -4.13 17.11
C VAL A 136 -23.77 -3.10 17.82
N SER A 137 -23.95 -1.95 17.19
CA SER A 137 -24.88 -0.91 17.62
C SER A 137 -25.80 -0.53 16.46
N GLU A 138 -26.98 0.00 16.76
CA GLU A 138 -27.92 0.49 15.74
C GLU A 138 -27.25 1.47 14.76
N ARG A 139 -26.44 2.39 15.29
CA ARG A 139 -25.65 3.33 14.46
C ARG A 139 -24.67 2.59 13.56
N ALA A 140 -23.95 1.60 14.08
CA ALA A 140 -23.00 0.82 13.28
C ALA A 140 -23.71 0.03 12.17
N LEU A 141 -24.86 -0.57 12.45
CA LEU A 141 -25.67 -1.28 11.46
C LEU A 141 -26.14 -0.32 10.36
N GLN A 142 -26.67 0.86 10.73
CA GLN A 142 -27.06 1.88 9.75
C GLN A 142 -25.88 2.36 8.90
N THR A 143 -24.73 2.66 9.51
CA THR A 143 -23.52 3.06 8.75
C THR A 143 -23.11 1.99 7.74
N ASN A 144 -23.18 0.71 8.11
CA ASN A 144 -22.85 -0.38 7.19
C ASN A 144 -23.89 -0.55 6.08
N ALA A 145 -25.18 -0.33 6.37
CA ALA A 145 -26.21 -0.26 5.33
C ALA A 145 -25.96 0.90 4.35
N ASP A 146 -25.59 2.08 4.86
CA ASP A 146 -25.25 3.25 4.05
C ASP A 146 -24.04 2.98 3.14
N LEU A 147 -23.00 2.30 3.65
CA LEU A 147 -21.83 1.87 2.87
C LEU A 147 -22.21 0.93 1.70
N ILE A 148 -23.15 0.01 1.93
CA ILE A 148 -23.69 -0.86 0.87
C ILE A 148 -24.37 0.00 -0.20
N VAL A 149 -25.23 0.94 0.21
CA VAL A 149 -25.97 1.81 -0.71
C VAL A 149 -25.03 2.72 -1.50
N GLU A 150 -24.02 3.30 -0.86
CA GLU A 150 -22.99 4.12 -1.50
C GLU A 150 -22.22 3.31 -2.57
N TYR A 151 -21.78 2.11 -2.23
CA TYR A 151 -21.10 1.21 -3.16
C TYR A 151 -21.96 0.89 -4.40
N LEU A 152 -23.25 0.61 -4.17
CA LEU A 152 -24.19 0.34 -5.25
C LEU A 152 -24.45 1.59 -6.11
N ARG A 153 -24.49 2.79 -5.53
CA ARG A 153 -24.62 4.06 -6.26
C ARG A 153 -23.45 4.31 -7.20
N GLU A 154 -22.21 4.06 -6.79
CA GLU A 154 -21.03 4.17 -7.67
C GLU A 154 -21.13 3.26 -8.90
N ARG A 155 -21.77 2.11 -8.75
CA ARG A 155 -22.07 1.15 -9.83
C ARG A 155 -23.32 1.48 -10.63
N GLY A 156 -23.99 2.58 -10.32
CA GLY A 156 -25.16 3.10 -11.04
C GLY A 156 -26.52 2.70 -10.46
N TYR A 157 -26.57 2.06 -9.30
CA TYR A 157 -27.82 1.67 -8.63
C TYR A 157 -28.30 2.75 -7.65
N TYR A 158 -28.90 3.82 -8.16
CA TYR A 158 -29.28 4.98 -7.34
C TYR A 158 -30.55 4.76 -6.50
N ARG A 159 -31.34 3.74 -6.85
CA ARG A 159 -32.50 3.27 -6.08
C ARG A 159 -32.13 2.13 -5.13
N ALA A 160 -30.84 1.91 -4.87
CA ALA A 160 -30.41 0.88 -3.95
C ALA A 160 -30.89 1.19 -2.52
N GLU A 161 -31.42 0.17 -1.88
CA GLU A 161 -31.85 0.18 -0.49
C GLU A 161 -31.17 -0.98 0.24
N ALA A 162 -30.70 -0.72 1.44
CA ALA A 162 -30.15 -1.73 2.33
C ALA A 162 -30.83 -1.60 3.70
N THR A 163 -31.41 -2.69 4.18
CA THR A 163 -31.94 -2.82 5.53
C THR A 163 -31.19 -3.92 6.27
N TYR A 164 -31.42 -4.04 7.58
CA TYR A 164 -30.78 -5.07 8.38
C TYR A 164 -31.76 -5.69 9.37
N GLU A 165 -31.53 -6.97 9.64
CA GLU A 165 -32.20 -7.74 10.69
C GLU A 165 -31.15 -8.24 11.68
N GLN A 166 -31.52 -8.25 12.96
CA GLN A 166 -30.68 -8.72 14.06
C GLN A 166 -31.37 -9.89 14.78
N ASP A 167 -30.74 -11.06 14.71
CA ASP A 167 -31.19 -12.27 15.39
C ASP A 167 -30.29 -12.58 16.59
N ARG A 168 -30.88 -12.71 17.78
CA ARG A 168 -30.15 -13.18 18.97
C ARG A 168 -29.86 -14.68 18.84
N LEU A 169 -28.59 -15.06 18.99
CA LEU A 169 -28.20 -16.47 18.98
C LEU A 169 -28.52 -17.12 20.32
N GLN A 170 -28.82 -18.43 20.33
CA GLN A 170 -29.23 -19.17 21.54
C GLN A 170 -28.15 -19.29 22.64
N SER A 171 -26.95 -18.76 22.40
CA SER A 171 -25.78 -18.83 23.28
C SER A 171 -25.17 -17.44 23.42
N GLY A 172 -25.64 -16.66 24.41
CA GLY A 172 -24.95 -15.44 24.88
C GLY A 172 -25.39 -14.12 24.24
N ASN A 173 -24.55 -13.09 24.44
CA ASN A 173 -24.73 -11.71 23.95
C ASN A 173 -24.32 -11.53 22.47
N ASP A 174 -24.15 -12.65 21.75
CA ASP A 174 -23.77 -12.68 20.35
C ASP A 174 -25.00 -12.63 19.44
N VAL A 175 -24.87 -11.91 18.32
CA VAL A 175 -25.96 -11.72 17.38
C VAL A 175 -25.55 -12.13 15.97
N ALA A 176 -26.52 -12.62 15.21
CA ALA A 176 -26.41 -12.77 13.76
C ALA A 176 -27.03 -11.56 13.10
N ILE A 177 -26.28 -10.94 12.19
CA ILE A 177 -26.73 -9.78 11.42
C ILE A 177 -26.95 -10.21 9.98
N ARG A 178 -28.12 -9.85 9.44
CA ARG A 178 -28.47 -10.07 8.05
C ARG A 178 -28.78 -8.74 7.40
N PHE A 179 -27.95 -8.30 6.46
CA PHE A 179 -28.29 -7.18 5.59
C PHE A 179 -29.16 -7.69 4.44
N ILE A 180 -30.27 -7.00 4.17
CA ILE A 180 -31.17 -7.28 3.07
C ILE A 180 -31.03 -6.13 2.08
N VAL A 181 -30.60 -6.45 0.87
CA VAL A 181 -30.17 -5.46 -0.12
C VAL A 181 -31.01 -5.60 -1.38
N SER A 182 -31.60 -4.49 -1.79
CA SER A 182 -32.31 -4.33 -3.05
C SER A 182 -31.57 -3.30 -3.88
N ALA A 183 -30.92 -3.70 -4.97
CA ALA A 183 -30.16 -2.75 -5.80
C ALA A 183 -31.09 -1.92 -6.71
N GLY A 184 -32.22 -2.51 -7.12
CA GLY A 184 -33.11 -1.91 -8.12
C GLY A 184 -32.46 -1.81 -9.52
N PRO A 185 -33.13 -1.12 -10.47
CA PRO A 185 -32.61 -0.95 -11.82
C PRO A 185 -31.46 0.06 -11.86
N ARG A 186 -30.46 -0.21 -12.73
CA ARG A 186 -29.40 0.77 -13.01
C ARG A 186 -29.98 2.05 -13.59
N ALA A 187 -29.47 3.17 -13.13
CA ALA A 187 -29.77 4.47 -13.71
C ALA A 187 -29.18 4.58 -15.12
N THR A 188 -29.87 5.31 -15.98
CA THR A 188 -29.39 5.62 -17.33
C THR A 188 -28.91 7.06 -17.41
N VAL A 189 -28.06 7.37 -18.37
CA VAL A 189 -27.58 8.74 -18.58
C VAL A 189 -28.71 9.58 -19.19
N GLY A 190 -29.09 10.66 -18.50
CA GLY A 190 -30.11 11.61 -18.94
C GLY A 190 -29.52 12.62 -19.93
N GLU A 191 -28.95 13.71 -19.42
CA GLU A 191 -28.13 14.62 -20.20
C GLU A 191 -26.63 14.34 -20.00
N PHE A 192 -25.85 14.46 -21.07
CA PHE A 192 -24.40 14.32 -21.01
C PHE A 192 -23.77 15.51 -21.73
N THR A 193 -23.30 16.47 -20.94
CA THR A 193 -22.82 17.75 -21.44
C THR A 193 -21.34 17.91 -21.14
N ILE A 194 -20.55 18.14 -22.19
CA ILE A 194 -19.13 18.50 -22.08
C ILE A 194 -19.01 19.97 -22.52
N ALA A 195 -18.62 20.83 -21.59
CA ALA A 195 -18.40 22.25 -21.79
C ALA A 195 -16.96 22.62 -21.40
N VAL A 196 -16.03 22.43 -22.34
CA VAL A 196 -14.63 22.83 -22.17
C VAL A 196 -14.38 24.09 -23.00
N GLU A 197 -14.11 25.22 -22.34
CA GLU A 197 -13.79 26.47 -23.03
C GLU A 197 -12.52 26.34 -23.88
N GLY A 198 -12.54 26.85 -25.11
CA GLY A 198 -11.40 26.84 -26.02
C GLY A 198 -11.20 25.55 -26.85
N ALA A 199 -12.06 24.54 -26.67
CA ALA A 199 -12.02 23.30 -27.46
C ALA A 199 -13.32 23.06 -28.23
N ASN A 200 -13.22 22.39 -29.39
CA ASN A 200 -14.38 22.02 -30.20
C ASN A 200 -15.08 20.78 -29.61
N SER A 201 -16.41 20.83 -29.52
CA SER A 201 -17.24 19.72 -29.02
C SER A 201 -17.08 18.42 -29.82
N GLU A 202 -16.79 18.47 -31.13
CA GLU A 202 -16.59 17.27 -31.94
C GLU A 202 -15.32 16.50 -31.54
N GLU A 203 -14.24 17.22 -31.22
CA GLU A 203 -12.96 16.64 -30.80
C GLU A 203 -13.08 16.00 -29.42
N LEU A 204 -13.79 16.65 -28.50
CA LEU A 204 -13.99 16.17 -27.13
C LEU A 204 -14.82 14.89 -27.09
N ASN A 205 -15.81 14.76 -27.98
CA ASN A 205 -16.72 13.62 -28.02
C ASN A 205 -16.12 12.34 -28.63
N ARG A 206 -14.88 12.39 -29.12
CA ARG A 206 -14.26 11.25 -29.82
C ARG A 206 -14.03 10.06 -28.88
N GLY A 207 -14.73 8.96 -29.15
CA GLY A 207 -14.57 7.69 -28.44
C GLY A 207 -15.18 7.65 -27.02
N ILE A 208 -15.95 8.67 -26.64
CA ILE A 208 -16.69 8.71 -25.37
C ILE A 208 -17.79 7.64 -25.38
N ARG A 209 -17.86 6.86 -24.29
CA ARG A 209 -18.76 5.70 -24.15
C ARG A 209 -20.11 6.07 -23.56
N LEU A 210 -20.13 6.90 -22.51
CA LEU A 210 -21.36 7.37 -21.89
C LEU A 210 -22.08 8.34 -22.83
N LYS A 211 -23.32 8.01 -23.15
CA LYS A 211 -24.22 8.81 -23.99
C LYS A 211 -25.61 8.76 -23.41
N LYS A 212 -26.45 9.74 -23.76
CA LYS A 212 -27.87 9.72 -23.41
C LYS A 212 -28.51 8.36 -23.70
N GLY A 213 -29.18 7.80 -22.70
CA GLY A 213 -29.85 6.49 -22.75
C GLY A 213 -28.96 5.28 -22.44
N THR A 214 -27.64 5.44 -22.30
CA THR A 214 -26.76 4.34 -21.87
C THR A 214 -26.83 4.11 -20.36
N GLU A 215 -26.56 2.90 -19.88
CA GLU A 215 -26.44 2.64 -18.43
C GLU A 215 -25.27 3.43 -17.83
N TYR A 216 -25.54 4.15 -16.76
CA TYR A 216 -24.53 4.88 -16.02
C TYR A 216 -23.65 3.94 -15.19
N SER A 217 -22.36 4.25 -15.12
CA SER A 217 -21.39 3.64 -14.21
C SER A 217 -20.30 4.67 -13.90
N GLY A 218 -19.94 4.82 -12.62
CA GLY A 218 -18.89 5.73 -12.19
C GLY A 218 -17.55 5.42 -12.85
N GLN A 219 -17.21 4.14 -13.02
CA GLN A 219 -15.98 3.72 -13.70
C GLN A 219 -15.95 4.18 -15.17
N ARG A 220 -17.05 4.03 -15.91
CA ARG A 220 -17.12 4.49 -17.31
C ARG A 220 -16.99 6.01 -17.41
N LEU A 221 -17.55 6.74 -16.45
CA LEU A 221 -17.40 8.19 -16.40
C LEU A 221 -15.95 8.60 -16.17
N ALA A 222 -15.25 7.96 -15.23
CA ALA A 222 -13.84 8.21 -14.99
C ALA A 222 -12.99 7.94 -16.24
N ASP A 223 -13.22 6.80 -16.91
CA ASP A 223 -12.54 6.45 -18.17
C ASP A 223 -12.81 7.49 -19.27
N ASP A 224 -14.05 7.96 -19.39
CA ASP A 224 -14.44 8.97 -20.39
C ASP A 224 -13.81 10.33 -20.08
N VAL A 225 -13.72 10.76 -18.81
CA VAL A 225 -13.03 12.00 -18.41
C VAL A 225 -11.54 11.94 -18.80
N GLU A 226 -10.86 10.82 -18.56
CA GLU A 226 -9.46 10.63 -18.99
C GLU A 226 -9.32 10.64 -20.52
N ARG A 227 -10.30 10.11 -21.22
CA ARG A 227 -10.35 10.17 -22.68
C ARG A 227 -10.53 11.60 -23.19
N ILE A 228 -11.35 12.43 -22.53
CA ILE A 228 -11.45 13.87 -22.84
C ILE A 228 -10.10 14.56 -22.66
N ARG A 229 -9.40 14.32 -21.53
CA ARG A 229 -8.04 14.86 -21.29
C ARG A 229 -7.07 14.46 -22.41
N THR A 230 -7.15 13.21 -22.86
CA THR A 230 -6.30 12.70 -23.94
C THR A 230 -6.63 13.35 -25.29
N ASN A 231 -7.91 13.49 -25.64
CA ASN A 231 -8.34 14.15 -26.86
C ASN A 231 -7.86 15.61 -26.93
N LEU A 232 -7.87 16.33 -25.79
CA LEU A 232 -7.35 17.70 -25.69
C LEU A 232 -5.83 17.76 -25.94
N ARG A 233 -5.06 16.86 -25.31
CA ARG A 233 -3.61 16.77 -25.54
C ARG A 233 -3.26 16.46 -26.99
N ASP A 234 -4.00 15.54 -27.61
CA ASP A 234 -3.80 15.16 -29.03
C ASP A 234 -4.11 16.34 -29.98
N ALA A 235 -4.96 17.27 -29.56
CA ALA A 235 -5.26 18.50 -30.29
C ALA A 235 -4.27 19.66 -30.02
N GLY A 236 -3.23 19.45 -29.20
CA GLY A 236 -2.20 20.46 -28.91
C GLY A 236 -2.42 21.26 -27.62
N PHE A 237 -3.49 20.96 -26.88
CA PHE A 237 -3.75 21.57 -25.58
C PHE A 237 -3.04 20.78 -24.48
N LEU A 238 -1.79 21.17 -24.19
CA LEU A 238 -0.92 20.46 -23.24
C LEU A 238 -1.09 20.92 -21.79
N ALA A 239 -2.20 21.55 -21.40
CA ALA A 239 -2.51 21.84 -19.99
C ALA A 239 -4.03 22.04 -19.74
N PRO A 240 -4.90 21.07 -20.08
CA PRO A 240 -6.33 21.24 -19.91
C PRO A 240 -6.75 21.13 -18.44
N SER A 241 -7.62 22.04 -18.01
CA SER A 241 -8.24 21.99 -16.68
C SER A 241 -9.64 21.43 -16.81
N ILE A 242 -9.86 20.18 -16.39
CA ILE A 242 -11.19 19.57 -16.31
C ILE A 242 -11.62 19.49 -14.85
N ASN A 243 -12.72 20.15 -14.52
CA ASN A 243 -13.30 20.15 -13.18
C ASN A 243 -13.94 18.79 -12.87
N GLU A 244 -14.17 18.52 -11.58
CA GLU A 244 -14.92 17.34 -11.16
C GLU A 244 -16.31 17.32 -11.83
N PRO A 245 -16.70 16.19 -12.45
CA PRO A 245 -18.01 16.05 -13.08
C PRO A 245 -19.14 16.30 -12.08
N ARG A 246 -20.09 17.16 -12.44
CA ARG A 246 -21.30 17.36 -11.65
C ARG A 246 -22.33 16.31 -12.05
N LEU A 247 -22.85 15.58 -11.05
CA LEU A 247 -23.85 14.54 -11.22
C LEU A 247 -25.18 15.00 -10.61
N ILE A 248 -26.23 15.00 -11.41
CA ILE A 248 -27.58 15.33 -10.97
C ILE A 248 -28.46 14.10 -11.19
N TYR A 249 -28.92 13.49 -10.10
CA TYR A 249 -29.83 12.34 -10.15
C TYR A 249 -31.29 12.80 -10.16
N ASP A 250 -32.06 12.29 -11.13
CA ASP A 250 -33.51 12.43 -11.18
C ASP A 250 -34.17 11.09 -10.76
N SER A 251 -34.83 11.13 -9.60
CA SER A 251 -35.50 9.97 -9.02
C SER A 251 -36.73 9.52 -9.79
N GLU A 252 -37.44 10.39 -10.53
CA GLU A 252 -38.65 10.02 -11.26
C GLU A 252 -38.30 9.19 -12.49
N SER A 253 -37.36 9.70 -13.29
CA SER A 253 -36.92 9.06 -14.53
C SER A 253 -35.81 8.00 -14.33
N ASN A 254 -35.25 7.90 -13.13
CA ASN A 254 -34.05 7.10 -12.82
C ASN A 254 -32.88 7.42 -13.77
N THR A 255 -32.66 8.72 -14.01
CA THR A 255 -31.59 9.19 -14.89
C THR A 255 -30.56 10.01 -14.14
N ILE A 256 -29.33 10.00 -14.65
CA ILE A 256 -28.22 10.80 -14.14
C ILE A 256 -27.79 11.75 -15.25
N SER A 257 -27.91 13.04 -14.99
CA SER A 257 -27.35 14.07 -15.85
C SER A 257 -25.91 14.35 -15.42
N VAL A 258 -25.00 14.25 -16.38
CA VAL A 258 -23.57 14.45 -16.21
C VAL A 258 -23.17 15.76 -16.88
N GLU A 259 -22.56 16.66 -16.10
CA GLU A 259 -22.02 17.90 -16.60
C GLU A 259 -20.51 17.95 -16.33
N ILE A 260 -19.72 17.99 -17.40
CA ILE A 260 -18.27 18.12 -17.37
C ILE A 260 -17.93 19.53 -17.84
N ARG A 261 -17.28 20.32 -16.97
CA ARG A 261 -16.82 21.68 -17.30
C ARG A 261 -15.30 21.77 -17.22
N GLY A 262 -14.72 22.66 -18.01
CA GLY A 262 -13.29 22.90 -17.97
C GLY A 262 -12.83 23.98 -18.94
N SER A 263 -11.52 24.08 -19.09
CA SER A 263 -10.85 24.87 -20.12
C SER A 263 -9.78 24.03 -20.80
N ALA A 264 -9.59 24.25 -22.10
CA ALA A 264 -8.58 23.56 -22.89
C ALA A 264 -7.16 23.97 -22.45
N GLY A 265 -6.99 25.18 -21.92
CA GLY A 265 -5.68 25.76 -21.60
C GLY A 265 -5.03 26.41 -22.84
N PRO A 266 -3.74 26.79 -22.76
CA PRO A 266 -3.01 27.34 -23.90
C PRO A 266 -2.78 26.29 -25.00
N GLU A 267 -2.62 26.76 -26.23
CA GLU A 267 -2.01 25.96 -27.30
C GLU A 267 -0.51 25.94 -27.08
N VAL A 268 0.10 24.75 -27.00
CA VAL A 268 1.52 24.62 -26.64
C VAL A 268 2.28 23.94 -27.76
N GLU A 269 3.24 24.66 -28.35
CA GLU A 269 4.20 24.14 -29.30
C GLU A 269 5.49 23.78 -28.58
N VAL A 270 5.97 22.56 -28.79
CA VAL A 270 7.19 22.05 -28.15
C VAL A 270 8.16 21.58 -29.23
N GLU A 271 9.34 22.19 -29.26
CA GLU A 271 10.39 21.93 -30.23
C GLU A 271 11.69 21.52 -29.53
N VAL A 272 12.43 20.58 -30.12
CA VAL A 272 13.79 20.22 -29.68
C VAL A 272 14.76 20.60 -30.80
N VAL A 273 15.56 21.63 -30.54
CA VAL A 273 16.54 22.19 -31.48
C VAL A 273 17.91 21.64 -31.15
N SER A 274 18.46 20.79 -32.02
CA SER A 274 19.78 20.17 -31.85
C SER A 274 20.60 20.26 -33.12
N GLU A 275 21.89 20.60 -33.01
CA GLU A 275 22.82 20.54 -34.14
C GLU A 275 23.05 19.08 -34.56
N GLY A 276 22.37 18.63 -35.62
CA GLY A 276 22.53 17.28 -36.17
C GLY A 276 21.32 16.36 -35.99
N ALA A 277 21.43 15.35 -35.12
CA ALA A 277 20.42 14.29 -35.00
C ALA A 277 19.17 14.75 -34.24
N GLY A 278 18.13 15.13 -34.98
CA GLY A 278 16.84 15.51 -34.40
C GLY A 278 16.18 14.41 -33.58
N VAL A 279 15.39 14.81 -32.58
CA VAL A 279 14.61 13.89 -31.74
C VAL A 279 13.23 13.70 -32.36
N GLY A 280 12.90 12.48 -32.81
CA GLY A 280 11.58 12.21 -33.41
C GLY A 280 10.41 12.35 -32.43
N GLU A 281 9.22 12.69 -32.92
CA GLU A 281 8.00 12.95 -32.11
C GLU A 281 7.69 11.87 -31.06
N GLY A 282 7.76 10.59 -31.43
CA GLY A 282 7.53 9.50 -30.47
C GLY A 282 8.56 9.47 -29.33
N THR A 283 9.80 9.88 -29.61
CA THR A 283 10.84 10.02 -28.59
C THR A 283 10.60 11.26 -27.73
N GLN A 284 10.22 12.38 -28.34
CA GLN A 284 9.87 13.60 -27.61
C GLN A 284 8.70 13.34 -26.64
N ARG A 285 7.62 12.68 -27.08
CA ARG A 285 6.49 12.31 -26.20
C ARG A 285 6.90 11.40 -25.04
N ARG A 286 7.94 10.56 -25.22
CA ARG A 286 8.45 9.70 -24.15
C ARG A 286 9.34 10.46 -23.16
N LEU A 287 10.14 11.40 -23.65
CA LEU A 287 11.13 12.12 -22.85
C LEU A 287 10.57 13.36 -22.16
N LEU A 288 9.70 14.12 -22.83
CA LEU A 288 9.25 15.43 -22.37
C LEU A 288 7.95 15.31 -21.56
N PRO A 289 7.97 15.57 -20.23
CA PRO A 289 6.76 15.53 -19.41
C PRO A 289 5.68 16.46 -19.93
N VAL A 290 6.05 17.65 -20.44
CA VAL A 290 5.11 18.62 -21.01
C VAL A 290 4.27 18.06 -22.16
N LYS A 291 4.82 17.16 -23.00
CA LYS A 291 4.06 16.47 -24.07
C LYS A 291 3.26 15.28 -23.56
N ARG A 292 3.71 14.62 -22.49
CA ARG A 292 3.15 13.36 -21.98
C ARG A 292 2.02 13.57 -20.98
N GLU A 293 2.28 14.40 -19.99
CA GLU A 293 1.41 14.63 -18.82
C GLU A 293 0.46 15.80 -19.09
N GLY A 294 0.85 16.70 -19.98
CA GLY A 294 0.08 17.91 -20.24
C GLY A 294 0.15 18.87 -19.04
N THR A 295 1.36 19.14 -18.57
CA THR A 295 1.65 20.23 -17.64
C THR A 295 2.72 21.13 -18.25
N ILE A 296 2.69 22.42 -17.91
CA ILE A 296 3.64 23.43 -18.43
C ILE A 296 4.37 24.16 -17.31
N ASP A 297 4.44 23.54 -16.13
CA ASP A 297 5.19 24.06 -15.00
C ASP A 297 6.71 23.94 -15.20
N LEU A 298 7.46 24.79 -14.50
CA LEU A 298 8.92 24.83 -14.61
C LEU A 298 9.57 23.47 -14.28
N ALA A 299 9.03 22.71 -13.33
CA ALA A 299 9.61 21.42 -12.96
C ALA A 299 9.48 20.39 -14.09
N ALA A 300 8.34 20.35 -14.78
CA ALA A 300 8.13 19.54 -15.97
C ALA A 300 9.09 19.90 -17.12
N ILE A 301 9.40 21.19 -17.28
CA ILE A 301 10.34 21.68 -18.30
C ILE A 301 11.79 21.27 -17.95
N ILE A 302 12.25 21.53 -16.71
CA ILE A 302 13.60 21.15 -16.25
C ILE A 302 13.78 19.62 -16.28
N GLU A 303 12.77 18.85 -15.91
CA GLU A 303 12.81 17.40 -16.04
C GLU A 303 12.92 16.96 -17.52
N GLY A 304 12.29 17.71 -18.43
CA GLY A 304 12.45 17.56 -19.89
C GLY A 304 13.90 17.78 -20.35
N GLU A 305 14.54 18.86 -19.88
CA GLU A 305 15.96 19.16 -20.15
C GLU A 305 16.85 18.00 -19.71
N ARG A 306 16.73 17.59 -18.44
CA ARG A 306 17.51 16.49 -17.85
C ARG A 306 17.31 15.18 -18.60
N ARG A 307 16.08 14.87 -19.04
CA ARG A 307 15.79 13.65 -19.80
C ARG A 307 16.36 13.68 -21.21
N LEU A 308 16.32 14.82 -21.88
CA LEU A 308 16.98 15.00 -23.18
C LEU A 308 18.50 14.90 -23.03
N GLU A 309 19.07 15.54 -22.02
CA GLU A 309 20.50 15.48 -21.72
C GLU A 309 20.94 14.01 -21.54
N ASN A 310 20.29 13.27 -20.65
CA ASN A 310 20.55 11.84 -20.45
C ASN A 310 20.37 11.03 -21.74
N HIS A 311 19.37 11.34 -22.56
CA HIS A 311 19.12 10.67 -23.83
C HIS A 311 20.29 10.81 -24.82
N PHE A 312 20.89 12.00 -24.89
CA PHE A 312 22.05 12.25 -25.74
C PHE A 312 23.34 11.68 -25.13
N GLN A 313 23.50 11.74 -23.81
CA GLN A 313 24.61 11.11 -23.10
C GLN A 313 24.66 9.59 -23.36
N GLU A 314 23.52 8.91 -23.28
CA GLU A 314 23.39 7.47 -23.59
C GLU A 314 23.65 7.10 -25.07
N ARG A 315 23.85 8.10 -25.95
CA ARG A 315 24.27 7.93 -27.36
C ARG A 315 25.75 8.27 -27.59
N GLY A 316 26.45 8.64 -26.53
CA GLY A 316 27.86 8.98 -26.49
C GLY A 316 28.14 10.47 -26.35
N TYR A 317 27.14 11.35 -26.38
CA TYR A 317 27.33 12.78 -26.15
C TYR A 317 27.35 13.07 -24.64
N PHE A 318 28.34 12.54 -23.93
CA PHE A 318 28.37 12.54 -22.46
C PHE A 318 28.39 13.96 -21.86
N PHE A 319 28.90 14.95 -22.61
CA PHE A 319 28.90 16.35 -22.22
C PHE A 319 27.81 17.16 -22.94
N ALA A 320 26.74 16.52 -23.41
CA ALA A 320 25.61 17.26 -23.96
C ALA A 320 25.02 18.19 -22.89
N ASP A 321 24.65 19.41 -23.28
CA ASP A 321 23.95 20.38 -22.46
C ASP A 321 22.58 20.70 -23.09
N VAL A 322 21.55 20.87 -22.27
CA VAL A 322 20.19 21.16 -22.74
C VAL A 322 19.60 22.30 -21.93
N ARG A 323 19.13 23.33 -22.62
CA ARG A 323 18.50 24.50 -22.00
C ARG A 323 17.16 24.80 -22.65
N SER A 324 16.17 25.20 -21.88
CA SER A 324 14.83 25.57 -22.37
C SER A 324 14.66 27.08 -22.50
N VAL A 325 14.04 27.51 -23.58
CA VAL A 325 13.58 28.90 -23.75
C VAL A 325 12.11 28.89 -24.11
N CYS A 326 11.35 29.81 -23.51
CA CYS A 326 9.90 29.88 -23.70
C CYS A 326 9.47 31.25 -24.22
N SER A 327 8.39 31.27 -24.99
CA SER A 327 7.67 32.49 -25.38
C SER A 327 6.17 32.30 -25.28
N VAL A 328 5.44 33.41 -25.14
CA VAL A 328 3.98 33.44 -25.03
C VAL A 328 3.43 34.51 -25.97
N ASP A 329 2.45 34.15 -26.79
CA ASP A 329 1.77 35.04 -27.74
C ASP A 329 0.24 35.06 -27.51
N PRO A 330 -0.38 36.24 -27.27
CA PRO A 330 0.27 37.53 -26.98
C PRO A 330 1.03 37.50 -25.63
N PRO A 331 1.97 38.43 -25.37
CA PRO A 331 2.78 38.43 -24.15
C PRO A 331 1.98 38.76 -22.88
N ILE A 332 2.34 38.14 -21.74
CA ILE A 332 1.60 38.24 -20.46
C ILE A 332 1.72 39.65 -19.83
N THR A 333 2.83 40.35 -20.08
CA THR A 333 3.08 41.75 -19.71
C THR A 333 3.77 42.47 -20.87
N PRO A 334 3.63 43.80 -21.03
CA PRO A 334 4.42 44.51 -22.02
C PRO A 334 5.90 44.25 -21.74
N PRO A 335 6.69 43.79 -22.73
CA PRO A 335 8.11 43.55 -22.53
C PRO A 335 8.72 44.86 -22.01
N THR A 336 9.40 44.80 -20.87
CA THR A 336 10.22 45.92 -20.42
C THR A 336 11.27 46.15 -21.50
N ASP A 337 11.52 47.39 -21.92
CA ASP A 337 12.48 47.70 -22.98
C ASP A 337 13.79 46.92 -22.76
N GLY A 338 14.10 45.99 -23.68
CA GLY A 338 15.30 45.15 -23.62
C GLY A 338 15.11 43.69 -23.21
N MET A 339 13.91 43.23 -22.81
CA MET A 339 13.68 41.79 -22.58
C MET A 339 13.56 41.00 -23.89
N PRO A 340 14.28 39.86 -24.05
CA PRO A 340 14.11 38.98 -25.20
C PRO A 340 12.69 38.42 -25.30
N ALA A 341 12.18 38.26 -26.52
CA ALA A 341 10.85 37.67 -26.77
C ALA A 341 10.76 36.17 -26.37
N GLU A 342 11.90 35.48 -26.34
CA GLU A 342 12.08 34.10 -25.88
C GLU A 342 13.12 34.09 -24.75
N SER A 343 12.81 33.51 -23.58
CA SER A 343 13.78 33.44 -22.47
C SER A 343 13.50 32.31 -21.48
N GLU A 344 14.54 31.91 -20.72
CA GLU A 344 14.43 31.00 -19.56
C GLU A 344 13.53 31.58 -18.46
N PHE A 345 13.55 32.91 -18.28
CA PHE A 345 12.70 33.59 -17.31
C PHE A 345 11.21 33.39 -17.62
N ILE A 346 10.82 33.47 -18.90
CA ILE A 346 9.44 33.21 -19.31
C ILE A 346 9.01 31.80 -18.91
N CYS A 347 9.86 30.78 -19.07
CA CYS A 347 9.56 29.41 -18.65
C CYS A 347 9.21 29.31 -17.15
N SER A 348 9.91 30.08 -16.31
CA SER A 348 9.64 30.11 -14.86
C SER A 348 8.32 30.81 -14.48
N SER A 349 7.78 31.63 -15.39
CA SER A 349 6.57 32.43 -15.19
C SER A 349 5.30 31.83 -15.82
N LEU A 350 5.38 30.63 -16.40
CA LEU A 350 4.23 29.98 -17.02
C LEU A 350 3.19 29.56 -15.97
N ASN A 351 2.10 30.32 -15.87
CA ASN A 351 0.95 29.98 -15.04
C ASN A 351 -0.27 29.69 -15.92
N SER A 352 -0.83 28.48 -15.81
CA SER A 352 -1.95 28.02 -16.63
C SER A 352 -3.17 28.95 -16.61
N ALA A 353 -3.43 29.64 -15.49
CA ALA A 353 -4.57 30.56 -15.36
C ALA A 353 -4.45 31.82 -16.24
N GLU A 354 -3.23 32.35 -16.42
CA GLU A 354 -2.97 33.58 -17.19
C GLU A 354 -2.73 33.31 -18.69
N LEU A 355 -2.60 32.03 -19.03
CA LEU A 355 -2.27 31.52 -20.37
C LEU A 355 -3.49 31.11 -21.19
N ALA A 356 -4.71 31.22 -20.64
CA ALA A 356 -5.94 30.89 -21.36
C ALA A 356 -6.07 31.73 -22.65
N GLY A 357 -6.24 31.06 -23.79
CA GLY A 357 -6.35 31.70 -25.11
C GLY A 357 -5.04 32.24 -25.69
N ARG A 358 -3.89 31.92 -25.07
CA ARG A 358 -2.55 32.26 -25.58
C ARG A 358 -1.89 31.03 -26.21
N LYS A 359 -0.89 31.28 -27.06
CA LYS A 359 0.03 30.28 -27.58
C LYS A 359 1.32 30.31 -26.78
N VAL A 360 1.83 29.15 -26.39
CA VAL A 360 3.10 29.00 -25.68
C VAL A 360 4.05 28.19 -26.55
N SER A 361 5.26 28.70 -26.79
CA SER A 361 6.32 27.95 -27.44
C SER A 361 7.37 27.56 -26.40
N ILE A 362 7.74 26.29 -26.35
CA ILE A 362 8.80 25.75 -25.49
C ILE A 362 9.85 25.11 -26.39
N LYS A 363 11.04 25.72 -26.47
CA LYS A 363 12.16 25.22 -27.26
C LYS A 363 13.25 24.67 -26.34
N TYR A 364 13.63 23.42 -26.54
CA TYR A 364 14.79 22.82 -25.90
C TYR A 364 16.00 22.95 -26.82
N LEU A 365 16.94 23.82 -26.48
CA LEU A 365 18.19 24.04 -27.18
C LEU A 365 19.23 23.01 -26.70
N VAL A 366 19.77 22.22 -27.61
CA VAL A 366 20.68 21.10 -27.31
C VAL A 366 22.06 21.36 -27.90
N GLU A 367 23.07 21.41 -27.04
CA GLU A 367 24.48 21.48 -27.40
C GLU A 367 25.13 20.09 -27.20
N LEU A 368 25.37 19.35 -28.29
CA LEU A 368 25.84 17.95 -28.21
C LEU A 368 27.31 17.81 -27.75
N ASN A 369 28.12 18.85 -27.90
CA ASN A 369 29.56 18.81 -27.65
C ASN A 369 30.28 17.65 -28.39
N ARG A 370 30.90 16.72 -27.67
CA ARG A 370 31.71 15.63 -28.23
C ARG A 370 31.08 14.27 -27.99
N ARG A 371 31.20 13.39 -28.99
CA ARG A 371 30.80 11.98 -28.87
C ARG A 371 31.97 11.13 -28.39
N LEU A 372 31.82 10.47 -27.25
CA LEU A 372 32.83 9.64 -26.59
C LEU A 372 32.27 8.23 -26.34
N LYS A 373 33.16 7.24 -26.34
CA LYS A 373 32.84 5.87 -25.89
C LYS A 373 33.39 5.64 -24.48
N LEU A 374 32.58 5.08 -23.60
CA LEU A 374 33.02 4.53 -22.32
C LEU A 374 33.84 3.27 -22.58
N VAL A 375 35.15 3.36 -22.42
CA VAL A 375 36.07 2.24 -22.65
C VAL A 375 36.58 1.61 -21.37
N GLU A 376 36.50 2.33 -20.25
CA GLU A 376 37.09 1.89 -18.99
C GLU A 376 36.30 2.41 -17.78
N ILE A 377 35.97 1.50 -16.87
CA ILE A 377 35.41 1.79 -15.55
C ILE A 377 36.41 1.33 -14.49
N ARG A 378 36.77 2.23 -13.58
CA ARG A 378 37.72 1.97 -12.49
C ARG A 378 37.03 2.06 -11.15
N LEU A 379 37.41 1.20 -10.22
CA LEU A 379 37.09 1.30 -8.80
C LEU A 379 38.37 1.58 -8.02
N ARG A 380 38.33 2.54 -7.08
CA ARG A 380 39.47 2.88 -6.22
C ARG A 380 38.99 3.16 -4.80
N GLY A 381 39.86 2.90 -3.82
CA GLY A 381 39.60 3.23 -2.41
C GLY A 381 38.92 2.12 -1.60
N THR A 382 38.77 0.93 -2.17
CA THR A 382 38.32 -0.28 -1.47
C THR A 382 39.06 -1.51 -1.98
N ASP A 383 39.35 -2.45 -1.07
CA ASP A 383 39.89 -3.78 -1.36
C ASP A 383 38.87 -4.90 -1.02
N LEU A 384 37.61 -4.52 -0.71
CA LEU A 384 36.57 -5.47 -0.30
C LEU A 384 35.99 -6.27 -1.47
N PHE A 385 36.03 -5.69 -2.67
CA PHE A 385 35.62 -6.30 -3.92
C PHE A 385 36.24 -5.57 -5.10
N ASP A 386 36.41 -6.27 -6.20
CA ASP A 386 36.89 -5.71 -7.47
C ASP A 386 35.73 -5.25 -8.36
N ILE A 387 36.03 -4.38 -9.33
CA ILE A 387 35.04 -3.90 -10.31
C ILE A 387 34.38 -5.05 -11.09
N GLU A 388 35.07 -6.16 -11.25
CA GLU A 388 34.58 -7.37 -11.93
C GLU A 388 33.50 -8.10 -11.14
N GLU A 389 33.57 -8.09 -9.81
CA GLU A 389 32.60 -8.75 -8.94
C GLU A 389 31.28 -8.00 -8.87
N ILE A 390 31.32 -6.68 -9.06
CA ILE A 390 30.14 -5.81 -9.07
C ILE A 390 29.68 -5.43 -10.49
N ARG A 391 30.38 -5.85 -11.53
CA ARG A 391 30.07 -5.50 -12.93
C ARG A 391 28.63 -5.81 -13.32
N SER A 392 28.04 -6.88 -12.79
CA SER A 392 26.66 -7.30 -13.10
C SER A 392 25.58 -6.43 -12.46
N ILE A 393 25.91 -5.67 -11.42
CA ILE A 393 24.96 -4.76 -10.76
C ILE A 393 25.05 -3.33 -11.28
N LEU A 394 26.07 -3.02 -12.09
CA LEU A 394 26.21 -1.72 -12.73
C LEU A 394 25.40 -1.67 -14.03
N GLU A 395 24.69 -0.57 -14.24
CA GLU A 395 24.00 -0.27 -15.49
C GLU A 395 25.00 0.23 -16.56
N SER A 396 26.03 0.98 -16.18
CA SER A 396 27.08 1.41 -17.12
C SER A 396 28.00 0.25 -17.49
N GLN A 397 28.28 0.12 -18.78
CA GLN A 397 29.12 -0.96 -19.30
C GLN A 397 30.15 -0.42 -20.30
N GLU A 398 31.36 -0.98 -20.21
CA GLU A 398 32.46 -0.70 -21.14
C GLU A 398 32.11 -1.12 -22.57
N ALA A 399 32.70 -0.43 -23.54
CA ALA A 399 32.55 -0.73 -24.95
C ALA A 399 33.08 -2.14 -25.26
N ASN A 400 32.22 -3.03 -25.74
CA ASN A 400 32.58 -4.37 -26.17
C ASN A 400 32.54 -4.50 -27.71
N LEU A 401 33.45 -5.29 -28.29
CA LEU A 401 33.53 -5.59 -29.73
C LEU A 401 32.23 -6.21 -30.28
N LEU A 402 31.44 -6.89 -29.45
CA LEU A 402 30.12 -7.47 -29.79
C LEU A 402 28.92 -6.56 -29.42
N GLY A 403 29.15 -5.37 -28.88
CA GLY A 403 28.12 -4.41 -28.44
C GLY A 403 27.20 -3.85 -29.53
N VAL A 404 27.48 -4.18 -30.80
CA VAL A 404 26.64 -3.82 -31.96
C VAL A 404 25.48 -4.80 -32.20
N ILE A 405 25.47 -5.98 -31.57
CA ILE A 405 24.42 -7.00 -31.74
C ILE A 405 23.38 -6.85 -30.62
N PRO A 406 22.13 -6.40 -30.90
CA PRO A 406 21.14 -6.08 -29.87
C PRO A 406 20.67 -7.29 -29.03
N LEU A 407 20.91 -8.52 -29.50
CA LEU A 407 20.32 -9.74 -28.94
C LEU A 407 21.04 -10.29 -27.70
N PHE A 408 22.29 -9.86 -27.44
CA PHE A 408 23.16 -10.49 -26.43
C PHE A 408 23.45 -9.61 -25.20
N GLY A 409 22.83 -8.44 -25.07
CA GLY A 409 22.94 -7.62 -23.85
C GLY A 409 24.33 -7.03 -23.56
N TYR A 410 25.23 -6.98 -24.54
CA TYR A 410 26.56 -6.38 -24.38
C TYR A 410 26.52 -4.85 -24.34
N GLY A 411 27.36 -4.28 -23.47
CA GLY A 411 27.51 -2.84 -23.27
C GLY A 411 27.85 -2.09 -24.55
N ARG A 412 27.03 -1.09 -24.88
CA ARG A 412 27.25 -0.20 -26.04
C ARG A 412 28.43 0.76 -25.84
N GLY A 413 29.02 0.81 -24.64
CA GLY A 413 30.08 1.75 -24.31
C GLY A 413 29.58 3.18 -24.22
N TYR A 414 28.37 3.40 -23.70
CA TYR A 414 27.83 4.74 -23.43
C TYR A 414 27.21 4.75 -22.03
N THR A 415 27.22 5.93 -21.40
CA THR A 415 26.66 6.15 -20.07
C THR A 415 26.05 7.55 -20.00
N SER A 416 25.41 7.88 -18.88
CA SER A 416 24.84 9.19 -18.58
C SER A 416 25.01 9.51 -17.10
N GLN A 417 24.83 10.77 -16.72
CA GLN A 417 24.92 11.19 -15.33
C GLN A 417 23.96 10.38 -14.45
N ARG A 418 22.72 10.14 -14.92
CA ARG A 418 21.74 9.31 -14.24
C ARG A 418 22.25 7.88 -14.00
N LEU A 419 22.85 7.26 -15.02
CA LEU A 419 23.39 5.90 -14.92
C LEU A 419 24.53 5.84 -13.90
N LEU A 420 25.45 6.81 -13.94
CA LEU A 420 26.58 6.89 -13.01
C LEU A 420 26.15 7.10 -11.57
N ASP A 421 25.10 7.90 -11.33
CA ASP A 421 24.56 8.12 -9.99
C ASP A 421 23.84 6.87 -9.46
N SER A 422 23.18 6.11 -10.35
CA SER A 422 22.60 4.79 -10.05
C SER A 422 23.70 3.80 -9.65
N ASP A 423 24.75 3.70 -10.48
CA ASP A 423 25.92 2.84 -10.27
C ASP A 423 26.63 3.16 -8.96
N ALA A 424 26.90 4.44 -8.67
CA ALA A 424 27.51 4.86 -7.42
C ALA A 424 26.65 4.49 -6.21
N SER A 425 25.32 4.56 -6.35
CA SER A 425 24.38 4.18 -5.30
C SER A 425 24.28 2.66 -5.14
N ALA A 426 24.41 1.89 -6.20
CA ALA A 426 24.51 0.44 -6.16
C ALA A 426 25.78 0.00 -5.41
N ILE A 427 26.94 0.57 -5.75
CA ILE A 427 28.22 0.33 -5.04
C ILE A 427 28.10 0.69 -3.56
N ARG A 428 27.52 1.86 -3.24
CA ARG A 428 27.27 2.28 -1.86
C ARG A 428 26.36 1.30 -1.12
N SER A 429 25.37 0.74 -1.81
CA SER A 429 24.44 -0.23 -1.22
C SER A 429 25.14 -1.54 -0.87
N VAL A 430 26.03 -2.04 -1.75
CA VAL A 430 26.87 -3.22 -1.45
C VAL A 430 27.73 -2.98 -0.21
N LEU A 431 28.41 -1.84 -0.12
CA LEU A 431 29.23 -1.48 1.05
C LEU A 431 28.38 -1.43 2.34
N ARG A 432 27.18 -0.85 2.28
CA ARG A 432 26.26 -0.81 3.41
C ARG A 432 25.78 -2.20 3.84
N GLU A 433 25.59 -3.12 2.89
CA GLU A 433 25.26 -4.52 3.19
C GLU A 433 26.41 -5.31 3.82
N LEU A 434 27.65 -4.90 3.56
CA LEU A 434 28.88 -5.39 4.19
C LEU A 434 29.18 -4.73 5.55
N GLY A 435 28.37 -3.75 5.95
CA GLY A 435 28.42 -3.11 7.27
C GLY A 435 29.07 -1.73 7.30
N TYR A 436 29.38 -1.16 6.14
CA TYR A 436 29.98 0.16 5.99
C TYR A 436 28.89 1.22 5.77
N ARG A 437 28.21 1.59 6.85
CA ARG A 437 27.01 2.47 6.81
C ARG A 437 27.30 3.87 6.26
N ASN A 438 28.46 4.40 6.63
CA ASN A 438 28.90 5.75 6.29
C ASN A 438 29.73 5.77 5.00
N ALA A 439 29.69 4.71 4.19
CA ALA A 439 30.42 4.66 2.94
C ALA A 439 29.98 5.75 1.97
N GLU A 440 30.94 6.43 1.37
CA GLU A 440 30.75 7.42 0.32
C GLU A 440 31.34 6.90 -0.99
N VAL A 441 30.64 7.21 -2.09
CA VAL A 441 31.10 6.84 -3.43
C VAL A 441 30.99 8.08 -4.29
N ARG A 442 32.12 8.54 -4.81
CA ARG A 442 32.23 9.69 -5.72
C ARG A 442 32.57 9.22 -7.12
N VAL A 443 32.05 9.91 -8.13
CA VAL A 443 32.29 9.56 -9.53
C VAL A 443 33.20 10.60 -10.18
N ASN A 444 34.43 10.20 -10.47
CA ASN A 444 35.37 11.01 -11.24
C ASN A 444 35.25 10.67 -12.73
N ARG A 445 35.27 11.72 -13.55
CA ARG A 445 35.08 11.64 -15.00
C ARG A 445 36.36 12.09 -15.67
N GLY A 446 36.89 11.26 -16.55
CA GLY A 446 38.10 11.52 -17.31
C GLY A 446 37.86 11.33 -18.79
N VAL A 447 38.64 12.05 -19.59
CA VAL A 447 38.78 11.79 -21.02
C VAL A 447 40.18 11.25 -21.25
N SER A 448 40.32 10.25 -22.11
CA SER A 448 41.62 9.74 -22.53
C SER A 448 42.48 10.84 -23.18
N LEU A 449 43.80 10.63 -23.19
CA LEU A 449 44.77 11.60 -23.72
C LEU A 449 44.55 11.91 -25.20
N ASP A 450 44.03 10.96 -25.97
CA ASP A 450 43.66 11.12 -27.38
C ASP A 450 42.38 11.96 -27.58
N GLY A 451 41.61 12.22 -26.52
CA GLY A 451 40.35 12.93 -26.61
C GLY A 451 39.22 12.13 -27.24
N GLU A 452 39.29 10.81 -27.32
CA GLU A 452 38.25 10.02 -28.01
C GLU A 452 37.40 9.18 -27.05
N ASN A 453 37.89 8.91 -25.85
CA ASN A 453 37.29 7.95 -24.93
C ASN A 453 36.97 8.56 -23.57
N LEU A 454 35.87 8.09 -22.99
CA LEU A 454 35.42 8.40 -21.64
C LEU A 454 35.96 7.33 -20.69
N ILE A 455 36.51 7.78 -19.56
CA ILE A 455 37.00 6.96 -18.46
C ILE A 455 36.23 7.37 -17.21
N ILE A 456 35.60 6.41 -16.55
CA ILE A 456 34.87 6.63 -15.31
C ILE A 456 35.63 5.99 -14.16
N THR A 457 35.79 6.72 -13.05
CA THR A 457 36.45 6.21 -11.84
C THR A 457 35.55 6.43 -10.63
N PHE A 458 35.01 5.35 -10.09
CA PHE A 458 34.36 5.35 -8.79
C PHE A 458 35.42 5.37 -7.70
N VAL A 459 35.41 6.43 -6.88
CA VAL A 459 36.29 6.58 -5.72
C VAL A 459 35.45 6.34 -4.47
N VAL A 460 35.76 5.25 -3.79
CA VAL A 460 35.11 4.78 -2.57
C VAL A 460 35.87 5.32 -1.36
N ASP A 461 35.11 5.81 -0.39
CA ASP A 461 35.53 5.93 1.01
C ASP A 461 34.65 4.97 1.81
N GLU A 462 35.23 3.88 2.31
CA GLU A 462 34.47 2.84 3.03
C GLU A 462 33.93 3.37 4.36
N GLY A 463 34.65 4.29 5.01
CA GLY A 463 34.43 4.62 6.41
C GLY A 463 34.69 3.43 7.35
N VAL A 464 34.35 3.60 8.64
CA VAL A 464 34.52 2.55 9.66
C VAL A 464 33.40 1.51 9.61
N PRO A 465 33.70 0.19 9.69
CA PRO A 465 32.67 -0.84 9.70
C PRO A 465 31.91 -0.81 11.02
N THR A 466 30.63 -1.14 10.94
CA THR A 466 29.75 -1.30 12.09
C THR A 466 29.66 -2.77 12.49
N VAL A 467 29.86 -3.09 13.77
CA VAL A 467 29.91 -4.49 14.26
C VAL A 467 28.71 -4.80 15.17
N ILE A 468 28.12 -5.99 15.00
CA ILE A 468 27.14 -6.52 15.96
C ILE A 468 27.89 -7.31 17.03
N THR A 469 27.79 -6.88 18.28
CA THR A 469 28.52 -7.48 19.41
C THR A 469 27.73 -8.58 20.10
N GLU A 470 26.42 -8.38 20.25
CA GLU A 470 25.52 -9.27 20.97
C GLU A 470 24.18 -9.37 20.23
N VAL A 471 23.51 -10.52 20.38
CA VAL A 471 22.15 -10.76 19.89
C VAL A 471 21.28 -11.13 21.09
N GLU A 472 20.19 -10.41 21.30
CA GLU A 472 19.20 -10.66 22.34
C GLU A 472 17.82 -10.93 21.72
N ILE A 473 17.05 -11.81 22.33
CA ILE A 473 15.65 -12.09 21.96
C ILE A 473 14.76 -11.69 23.14
N ARG A 474 13.75 -10.87 22.88
CA ARG A 474 12.77 -10.37 23.88
C ARG A 474 11.35 -10.69 23.45
N GLY A 475 10.46 -10.83 24.43
CA GLY A 475 9.02 -11.01 24.20
C GLY A 475 8.60 -12.46 23.92
N ASN A 476 9.53 -13.41 24.01
CA ASN A 476 9.23 -14.84 24.01
C ASN A 476 8.80 -15.31 25.40
N SER A 477 7.72 -16.07 25.44
CA SER A 477 7.16 -16.73 26.63
C SER A 477 6.77 -18.18 26.34
N ALA A 478 6.39 -18.49 25.10
CA ALA A 478 6.05 -19.83 24.66
C ALA A 478 7.28 -20.71 24.39
N PHE A 479 8.40 -20.10 23.99
CA PHE A 479 9.68 -20.78 23.71
C PHE A 479 10.84 -20.11 24.42
N SER A 480 11.87 -20.88 24.77
CA SER A 480 13.06 -20.35 25.42
C SER A 480 13.96 -19.58 24.44
N SER A 481 14.72 -18.61 24.94
CA SER A 481 15.66 -17.83 24.12
C SER A 481 16.77 -18.71 23.54
N ASP A 482 17.12 -19.83 24.19
CA ASP A 482 18.10 -20.79 23.69
C ASP A 482 17.57 -21.57 22.47
N GLU A 483 16.30 -22.03 22.52
CA GLU A 483 15.64 -22.69 21.39
C GLU A 483 15.57 -21.75 20.18
N LEU A 484 15.15 -20.51 20.41
CA LEU A 484 15.07 -19.49 19.36
C LEU A 484 16.46 -19.07 18.85
N GLY A 485 17.46 -19.01 19.72
CA GLY A 485 18.84 -18.71 19.36
C GLY A 485 19.46 -19.78 18.44
N SER A 486 19.04 -21.04 18.58
CA SER A 486 19.57 -22.15 17.78
C SER A 486 19.25 -22.08 16.28
N VAL A 487 18.16 -21.38 15.90
CA VAL A 487 17.77 -21.20 14.50
C VAL A 487 18.35 -19.92 13.87
N LEU A 488 18.97 -19.05 14.68
CA LEU A 488 19.57 -17.82 14.18
C LEU A 488 20.90 -18.09 13.46
N PRO A 489 21.18 -17.36 12.36
CA PRO A 489 22.50 -17.42 11.74
C PRO A 489 23.56 -16.81 12.66
N ASN A 490 24.83 -17.17 12.47
CA ASN A 490 25.94 -16.59 13.23
C ASN A 490 26.10 -15.09 12.90
N ILE A 491 25.58 -14.22 13.78
CA ILE A 491 25.54 -12.76 13.61
C ILE A 491 26.54 -12.04 14.54
N ALA A 492 26.67 -12.47 15.80
CA ALA A 492 27.50 -11.79 16.79
C ALA A 492 29.00 -11.84 16.43
N GLY A 493 29.71 -10.76 16.73
CA GLY A 493 31.13 -10.58 16.43
C GLY A 493 31.46 -10.28 14.97
N ARG A 494 30.45 -10.04 14.11
CA ARG A 494 30.64 -9.75 12.68
C ARG A 494 30.18 -8.35 12.32
N ASN A 495 30.67 -7.84 11.18
CA ASN A 495 30.12 -6.64 10.57
C ASN A 495 28.61 -6.81 10.36
N ILE A 496 27.87 -5.74 10.58
CA ILE A 496 26.44 -5.72 10.40
C ILE A 496 26.09 -6.05 8.95
N SER A 497 25.23 -7.05 8.77
CA SER A 497 24.66 -7.38 7.48
C SER A 497 23.16 -7.45 7.62
N ILE A 498 22.46 -6.48 7.03
CA ILE A 498 20.99 -6.41 7.10
C ILE A 498 20.36 -7.66 6.49
N ALA A 499 20.96 -8.23 5.43
CA ALA A 499 20.54 -9.51 4.87
C ALA A 499 20.56 -10.64 5.92
N ARG A 500 21.64 -10.73 6.71
CA ARG A 500 21.76 -11.73 7.78
C ARG A 500 20.77 -11.47 8.93
N VAL A 501 20.58 -10.22 9.32
CA VAL A 501 19.60 -9.84 10.35
C VAL A 501 18.18 -10.21 9.91
N ARG A 502 17.82 -9.93 8.65
CA ARG A 502 16.52 -10.32 8.07
C ARG A 502 16.37 -11.83 7.91
N ASN A 503 17.44 -12.56 7.60
CA ASN A 503 17.43 -14.02 7.59
C ASN A 503 17.11 -14.57 8.99
N GLY A 504 17.71 -14.00 10.04
CA GLY A 504 17.38 -14.36 11.43
C GLY A 504 15.94 -14.06 11.80
N GLN A 505 15.42 -12.87 11.45
CA GLN A 505 14.00 -12.53 11.66
C GLN A 505 13.07 -13.53 10.96
N ARG A 506 13.35 -13.88 9.70
CA ARG A 506 12.59 -14.88 8.94
C ARG A 506 12.68 -16.25 9.57
N ALA A 507 13.85 -16.69 10.00
CA ALA A 507 14.03 -17.98 10.66
C ALA A 507 13.20 -18.09 11.95
N LEU A 508 13.18 -17.02 12.76
CA LEU A 508 12.33 -16.95 13.95
C LEU A 508 10.84 -16.96 13.58
N ALA A 509 10.41 -16.13 12.63
CA ALA A 509 9.01 -16.11 12.18
C ALA A 509 8.54 -17.47 11.64
N THR A 510 9.38 -18.15 10.85
CA THR A 510 9.12 -19.51 10.36
C THR A 510 9.01 -20.50 11.53
N PHE A 511 9.92 -20.44 12.50
CA PHE A 511 9.91 -21.31 13.68
C PHE A 511 8.58 -21.23 14.46
N TYR A 512 8.07 -20.01 14.67
CA TYR A 512 6.77 -19.76 15.31
C TYR A 512 5.60 -20.25 14.45
N SER A 513 5.62 -19.90 13.16
CA SER A 513 4.56 -20.22 12.22
C SER A 513 4.35 -21.73 12.03
N GLU A 514 5.43 -22.52 11.96
CA GLU A 514 5.35 -23.99 11.85
C GLU A 514 4.62 -24.63 13.03
N ARG A 515 4.66 -23.97 14.20
CA ARG A 515 4.02 -24.40 15.44
C ARG A 515 2.63 -23.78 15.64
N GLY A 516 2.10 -23.07 14.64
CA GLY A 516 0.75 -22.50 14.63
C GLY A 516 0.61 -21.12 15.24
N TYR A 517 1.71 -20.49 15.67
CA TYR A 517 1.72 -19.11 16.18
C TYR A 517 1.70 -18.13 15.00
N PHE A 518 0.59 -18.11 14.27
CA PHE A 518 0.44 -17.33 13.03
C PHE A 518 0.52 -15.82 13.26
N ASP A 519 0.04 -15.34 14.42
CA ASP A 519 0.07 -13.93 14.78
C ASP A 519 1.47 -13.44 15.23
N ALA A 520 2.44 -14.35 15.38
CA ALA A 520 3.79 -14.05 15.85
C ALA A 520 4.49 -13.03 14.94
N SER A 521 4.62 -11.81 15.45
CA SER A 521 5.35 -10.74 14.78
C SER A 521 6.73 -10.58 15.39
N VAL A 522 7.76 -10.87 14.58
CA VAL A 522 9.16 -10.68 14.95
C VAL A 522 9.67 -9.42 14.28
N ASN A 523 10.08 -8.45 15.08
CA ASN A 523 10.77 -7.24 14.62
C ASN A 523 12.19 -7.23 15.18
N PHE A 524 13.06 -6.39 14.62
CA PHE A 524 14.39 -6.19 15.18
C PHE A 524 14.69 -4.72 15.43
N ALA A 525 15.49 -4.45 16.45
CA ALA A 525 16.02 -3.15 16.80
C ALA A 525 17.53 -3.25 17.02
N PHE A 526 18.20 -2.10 16.95
CA PHE A 526 19.61 -1.99 17.29
C PHE A 526 19.75 -1.04 18.46
N ASP A 527 20.41 -1.50 19.52
CA ASP A 527 20.85 -0.65 20.61
C ASP A 527 22.30 -0.22 20.36
N GLU A 528 22.52 1.08 20.26
CA GLU A 528 23.85 1.65 20.06
C GLU A 528 24.68 1.46 21.32
N LEU A 529 25.84 0.83 21.16
CA LEU A 529 26.83 0.70 22.21
C LEU A 529 27.92 1.74 22.00
N PRO A 530 28.65 2.12 23.06
CA PRO A 530 29.83 2.95 22.91
C PRO A 530 30.74 2.38 21.82
N ALA A 531 31.18 3.24 20.91
CA ALA A 531 32.09 2.85 19.84
C ALA A 531 33.30 2.13 20.42
N ASP A 532 33.90 1.27 19.62
CA ASP A 532 35.13 0.60 20.01
C ASP A 532 36.21 1.65 20.34
N PRO A 533 36.79 1.63 21.56
CA PRO A 533 37.75 2.66 21.98
C PRO A 533 39.06 2.61 21.19
N ASP A 534 39.41 1.46 20.60
CA ASP A 534 40.65 1.28 19.86
C ASP A 534 40.46 1.59 18.37
N THR A 535 39.34 1.16 17.78
CA THR A 535 39.11 1.32 16.32
C THR A 535 38.16 2.48 15.97
N GLY A 536 37.44 3.04 16.94
CA GLY A 536 36.35 4.00 16.71
C GLY A 536 35.13 3.40 16.00
N SER A 537 35.08 2.08 15.82
CA SER A 537 34.01 1.39 15.10
C SER A 537 32.69 1.48 15.88
N PRO A 538 31.58 1.90 15.24
CA PRO A 538 30.26 1.81 15.84
C PRO A 538 29.92 0.37 16.19
N ARG A 539 29.40 0.16 17.41
CA ARG A 539 29.01 -1.17 17.90
C ARG A 539 27.51 -1.15 18.19
N TYR A 540 26.83 -2.22 17.80
CA TYR A 540 25.42 -2.42 18.12
C TYR A 540 25.18 -3.73 18.84
N LYS A 541 24.16 -3.73 19.68
CA LYS A 541 23.47 -4.93 20.14
C LYS A 541 22.21 -5.12 19.30
N LEU A 542 22.05 -6.27 18.68
CA LEU A 542 20.88 -6.62 17.89
C LEU A 542 19.82 -7.22 18.82
N ILE A 543 18.60 -6.70 18.78
CA ILE A 543 17.49 -7.18 19.61
C ILE A 543 16.37 -7.64 18.69
N TYR A 544 16.04 -8.93 18.71
CA TYR A 544 14.82 -9.43 18.12
C TYR A 544 13.68 -9.31 19.14
N ASN A 545 12.68 -8.49 18.82
CA ASN A 545 11.50 -8.28 19.64
C ASN A 545 10.32 -9.06 19.05
N ILE A 546 9.80 -10.01 19.82
CA ILE A 546 8.56 -10.74 19.51
C ILE A 546 7.42 -9.94 20.14
N GLN A 547 6.70 -9.17 19.32
CA GLN A 547 5.70 -8.22 19.83
C GLN A 547 4.39 -8.92 20.20
N ASN A 548 3.94 -9.83 19.34
CA ASN A 548 2.65 -10.51 19.47
C ASN A 548 2.87 -12.01 19.34
N GLU A 549 3.56 -12.65 20.30
CA GLU A 549 3.81 -14.10 20.25
C GLU A 549 2.51 -14.88 20.01
N GLY A 550 1.43 -14.45 20.66
CA GLY A 550 0.08 -14.93 20.39
C GLY A 550 -0.16 -16.36 20.90
N LYS A 551 -1.27 -16.94 20.44
CA LYS A 551 -1.61 -18.35 20.68
C LYS A 551 -1.66 -19.10 19.34
N PRO A 552 -1.62 -20.44 19.36
CA PRO A 552 -1.92 -21.23 18.18
C PRO A 552 -3.26 -20.82 17.56
N VAL A 553 -3.26 -20.57 16.25
CA VAL A 553 -4.44 -20.18 15.47
C VAL A 553 -4.90 -21.38 14.65
N PHE A 554 -6.20 -21.67 14.69
CA PHE A 554 -6.81 -22.72 13.88
C PHE A 554 -7.73 -22.12 12.81
N VAL A 555 -7.76 -22.76 11.64
CA VAL A 555 -8.66 -22.40 10.55
C VAL A 555 -10.09 -22.76 10.94
N ASN A 556 -10.98 -21.79 11.06
CA ASN A 556 -12.40 -22.03 11.32
C ASN A 556 -13.13 -22.43 10.03
N ARG A 557 -12.99 -21.61 9.00
CA ARG A 557 -13.51 -21.85 7.65
C ARG A 557 -12.73 -21.07 6.61
N ILE A 558 -12.83 -21.52 5.37
CA ILE A 558 -12.25 -20.87 4.20
C ILE A 558 -13.39 -20.17 3.43
N LEU A 559 -13.16 -18.90 3.06
CA LEU A 559 -14.09 -18.05 2.32
C LEU A 559 -13.43 -17.62 1.02
N VAL A 560 -14.02 -17.95 -0.13
CA VAL A 560 -13.48 -17.59 -1.44
C VAL A 560 -14.29 -16.44 -2.04
N VAL A 561 -13.59 -15.44 -2.58
CA VAL A 561 -14.17 -14.22 -3.16
C VAL A 561 -13.48 -13.85 -4.46
N GLY A 562 -14.19 -13.14 -5.34
CA GLY A 562 -13.64 -12.63 -6.61
C GLY A 562 -13.61 -13.63 -7.78
N ASN A 563 -13.95 -14.89 -7.53
CA ASN A 563 -14.21 -15.88 -8.59
C ASN A 563 -15.58 -15.64 -9.24
N GLN A 564 -15.62 -15.44 -10.55
CA GLN A 564 -16.85 -15.24 -11.32
C GLN A 564 -17.18 -16.45 -12.19
N LEU A 565 -16.18 -17.03 -12.85
CA LEU A 565 -16.32 -18.18 -13.73
C LEU A 565 -15.86 -19.49 -13.07
N THR A 566 -14.86 -19.41 -12.20
CA THR A 566 -14.25 -20.55 -11.53
C THR A 566 -15.10 -20.96 -10.34
N LYS A 567 -15.39 -22.26 -10.24
CA LYS A 567 -16.16 -22.80 -9.12
C LYS A 567 -15.38 -22.72 -7.81
N THR A 568 -16.03 -22.31 -6.74
CA THR A 568 -15.45 -22.22 -5.40
C THR A 568 -14.81 -23.54 -4.94
N GLU A 569 -15.45 -24.67 -5.22
CA GLU A 569 -14.94 -26.00 -4.83
C GLU A 569 -13.67 -26.40 -5.60
N ALA A 570 -13.36 -25.76 -6.73
CA ALA A 570 -12.10 -25.95 -7.43
C ALA A 570 -10.96 -25.21 -6.72
N ILE A 571 -11.24 -24.01 -6.21
CA ILE A 571 -10.29 -23.19 -5.45
C ILE A 571 -10.00 -23.86 -4.09
N GLU A 572 -11.03 -24.31 -3.38
CA GLU A 572 -10.89 -25.01 -2.11
C GLU A 572 -10.08 -26.32 -2.22
N ARG A 573 -10.11 -26.99 -3.38
CA ARG A 573 -9.27 -28.18 -3.64
C ARG A 573 -7.83 -27.86 -4.01
N ALA A 574 -7.57 -26.66 -4.54
CA ALA A 574 -6.24 -26.24 -4.93
C ALA A 574 -5.42 -25.75 -3.73
N VAL A 575 -6.08 -25.21 -2.70
CA VAL A 575 -5.40 -24.76 -1.49
C VAL A 575 -4.97 -25.93 -0.60
N SER A 576 -3.85 -25.75 0.08
CA SER A 576 -3.27 -26.74 1.00
C SER A 576 -3.93 -26.72 2.37
N MET A 577 -4.68 -25.66 2.69
CA MET A 577 -5.30 -25.47 3.99
C MET A 577 -6.66 -26.16 4.13
N LYS A 578 -7.02 -26.57 5.36
CA LYS A 578 -8.29 -27.23 5.70
C LYS A 578 -8.91 -26.68 6.98
N ASN A 579 -10.23 -26.76 7.06
CA ASN A 579 -10.97 -26.37 8.26
C ASN A 579 -10.55 -27.25 9.45
N GLY A 580 -10.28 -26.63 10.59
CA GLY A 580 -9.92 -27.25 11.86
C GLY A 580 -8.43 -27.51 12.08
N GLU A 581 -7.56 -27.23 11.11
CA GLU A 581 -6.12 -27.41 11.28
C GLU A 581 -5.42 -26.13 11.77
N LEU A 582 -4.15 -26.28 12.19
CA LEU A 582 -3.31 -25.14 12.56
C LEU A 582 -3.02 -24.27 11.34
N LEU A 583 -3.31 -22.99 11.44
CA LEU A 583 -2.99 -22.03 10.41
C LEU A 583 -1.47 -21.77 10.41
N ARG A 584 -0.79 -22.23 9.36
CA ARG A 584 0.65 -21.98 9.14
C ARG A 584 0.86 -21.09 7.93
N SER A 585 1.86 -20.20 8.01
CA SER A 585 2.24 -19.33 6.89
C SER A 585 2.77 -20.14 5.70
N ALA A 586 3.38 -21.30 5.93
CA ALA A 586 3.81 -22.20 4.88
C ALA A 586 2.63 -22.74 4.05
N ASP A 587 1.53 -23.11 4.71
CA ASP A 587 0.32 -23.63 4.05
C ASP A 587 -0.41 -22.50 3.29
N VAL A 588 -0.40 -21.27 3.81
CA VAL A 588 -0.87 -20.07 3.10
C VAL A 588 -0.07 -19.83 1.82
N TYR A 589 1.26 -19.80 1.91
CA TYR A 589 2.14 -19.56 0.77
C TYR A 589 2.03 -20.67 -0.29
N ALA A 590 1.99 -21.93 0.14
CA ALA A 590 1.80 -23.07 -0.75
C ALA A 590 0.44 -23.01 -1.46
N SER A 591 -0.62 -22.58 -0.76
CA SER A 591 -1.94 -22.37 -1.34
C SER A 591 -1.94 -21.27 -2.39
N GLU A 592 -1.27 -20.14 -2.12
CA GLU A 592 -1.11 -19.05 -3.08
C GLU A 592 -0.37 -19.51 -4.35
N GLN A 593 0.76 -20.21 -4.18
CA GLN A 593 1.51 -20.79 -5.31
C GLN A 593 0.67 -21.79 -6.11
N ALA A 594 -0.11 -22.65 -5.43
CA ALA A 594 -0.97 -23.62 -6.09
C ALA A 594 -2.07 -22.93 -6.92
N LEU A 595 -2.67 -21.84 -6.42
CA LEU A 595 -3.64 -21.05 -7.17
C LEU A 595 -3.00 -20.39 -8.40
N TYR A 596 -1.81 -19.81 -8.27
CA TYR A 596 -1.09 -19.26 -9.42
C TYR A 596 -0.69 -20.32 -10.44
N ALA A 597 -0.30 -21.51 -10.00
CA ALA A 597 0.07 -22.62 -10.86
C ALA A 597 -1.09 -23.13 -11.73
N THR A 598 -2.34 -22.83 -11.37
CA THR A 598 -3.52 -23.15 -12.21
C THR A 598 -3.62 -22.28 -13.47
N ASP A 599 -2.88 -21.16 -13.55
CA ASP A 599 -3.00 -20.12 -14.58
C ASP A 599 -4.42 -19.52 -14.71
N ALA A 600 -5.32 -19.79 -13.76
CA ALA A 600 -6.69 -19.28 -13.76
C ALA A 600 -6.80 -17.87 -13.17
N PHE A 601 -5.82 -17.43 -12.36
CA PHE A 601 -5.89 -16.19 -11.58
C PHE A 601 -4.71 -15.26 -11.87
N GLU A 602 -4.96 -13.97 -12.05
CA GLU A 602 -3.92 -12.93 -12.16
C GLU A 602 -3.46 -12.45 -10.79
N ARG A 603 -4.35 -12.58 -9.80
CA ARG A 603 -4.06 -12.29 -8.39
C ARG A 603 -4.74 -13.33 -7.52
N ALA A 604 -4.04 -13.81 -6.50
CA ALA A 604 -4.60 -14.59 -5.41
C ALA A 604 -4.05 -14.02 -4.10
N ASN A 605 -4.91 -13.48 -3.25
CA ASN A 605 -4.56 -12.92 -1.95
C ASN A 605 -5.23 -13.75 -0.85
N ILE A 606 -4.47 -14.21 0.12
CA ILE A 606 -4.98 -15.03 1.22
C ILE A 606 -4.75 -14.29 2.53
N SER A 607 -5.83 -14.03 3.27
CA SER A 607 -5.79 -13.29 4.53
C SER A 607 -6.56 -14.03 5.63
N ALA A 608 -6.16 -13.84 6.89
CA ALA A 608 -6.84 -14.44 8.04
C ALA A 608 -7.60 -13.37 8.83
N ARG A 609 -8.89 -13.59 9.08
CA ARG A 609 -9.75 -12.72 9.91
C ARG A 609 -10.10 -13.41 11.22
N PRO A 610 -10.09 -12.72 12.38
CA PRO A 610 -10.46 -13.33 13.66
C PRO A 610 -11.89 -13.92 13.63
N ALA A 611 -12.07 -15.12 14.19
CA ALA A 611 -13.36 -15.83 14.20
C ALA A 611 -13.76 -16.35 15.60
N GLY A 612 -13.23 -15.71 16.66
CA GLY A 612 -13.45 -16.09 18.04
C GLY A 612 -12.41 -17.10 18.55
N ASN A 613 -12.77 -17.87 19.57
CA ASN A 613 -11.88 -18.84 20.23
C ASN A 613 -12.55 -20.23 20.33
N THR A 614 -11.74 -21.29 20.41
CA THR A 614 -12.17 -22.65 20.75
C THR A 614 -12.61 -22.72 22.21
N PRO A 615 -13.39 -23.75 22.60
CA PRO A 615 -13.70 -23.99 24.02
C PRO A 615 -12.47 -24.14 24.93
N GLY A 616 -11.32 -24.53 24.37
CA GLY A 616 -10.03 -24.61 25.07
C GLY A 616 -9.28 -23.28 25.17
N GLY A 617 -9.79 -22.20 24.57
CA GLY A 617 -9.19 -20.87 24.59
C GLY A 617 -8.12 -20.62 23.52
N ASP A 618 -8.02 -21.49 22.51
CA ASP A 618 -7.20 -21.28 21.31
C ASP A 618 -7.93 -20.38 20.31
N ARG A 619 -7.20 -19.67 19.46
CA ARG A 619 -7.80 -18.69 18.56
C ARG A 619 -8.30 -19.37 17.28
N LEU A 620 -9.45 -18.93 16.79
CA LEU A 620 -10.01 -19.30 15.50
C LEU A 620 -9.87 -18.15 14.49
N ALA A 621 -9.61 -18.48 13.22
CA ALA A 621 -9.57 -17.52 12.13
C ALA A 621 -10.32 -18.01 10.88
N ASP A 622 -11.10 -17.12 10.27
CA ASP A 622 -11.69 -17.31 8.95
C ASP A 622 -10.65 -16.92 7.89
N VAL A 623 -10.29 -17.84 7.00
CA VAL A 623 -9.31 -17.61 5.94
C VAL A 623 -10.04 -17.12 4.69
N VAL A 624 -9.78 -15.88 4.29
CA VAL A 624 -10.37 -15.23 3.11
C VAL A 624 -9.39 -15.32 1.95
N ILE A 625 -9.79 -16.00 0.89
CA ILE A 625 -9.08 -16.16 -0.38
C ILE A 625 -9.74 -15.22 -1.40
N ASP A 626 -9.09 -14.10 -1.70
CA ASP A 626 -9.51 -13.10 -2.68
C ASP A 626 -8.75 -13.31 -3.99
N VAL A 627 -9.46 -13.78 -5.01
CA VAL A 627 -8.90 -14.07 -6.33
C VAL A 627 -9.40 -13.11 -7.38
N GLN A 628 -8.53 -12.78 -8.32
CA GLN A 628 -8.90 -12.08 -9.55
C GLN A 628 -8.61 -13.02 -10.72
N GLU A 629 -9.65 -13.41 -11.45
CA GLU A 629 -9.54 -14.32 -12.59
C GLU A 629 -8.80 -13.66 -13.75
N GLN A 630 -7.90 -14.41 -14.41
CA GLN A 630 -7.29 -13.95 -15.65
C GLN A 630 -8.34 -13.92 -16.76
N LYS A 631 -8.19 -12.98 -17.71
CA LYS A 631 -8.94 -13.05 -18.96
C LYS A 631 -8.59 -14.35 -19.69
N PRO A 632 -9.59 -15.07 -20.26
CA PRO A 632 -9.34 -16.34 -20.94
C PRO A 632 -8.25 -16.19 -22.01
N ARG A 633 -7.25 -17.07 -21.99
CA ARG A 633 -6.19 -17.09 -23.00
C ARG A 633 -6.69 -17.69 -24.31
N LEU A 634 -6.25 -17.05 -25.40
CA LEU A 634 -6.70 -17.24 -26.77
C LEU A 634 -5.96 -18.41 -27.45
N LEU A 635 -6.66 -19.12 -28.34
CA LEU A 635 -6.11 -20.18 -29.19
C LEU A 635 -5.15 -19.59 -30.24
N GLN A 636 -3.94 -20.15 -30.33
CA GLN A 636 -3.01 -19.90 -31.43
C GLN A 636 -2.99 -21.09 -32.38
N TYR A 637 -2.87 -20.78 -33.67
CA TYR A 637 -2.68 -21.71 -34.76
C TYR A 637 -1.52 -21.23 -35.63
N GLY A 638 -0.64 -22.12 -36.03
CA GLY A 638 0.52 -21.80 -36.86
C GLY A 638 0.89 -22.93 -37.80
N GLY A 639 1.41 -22.60 -38.97
CA GLY A 639 1.90 -23.56 -39.96
C GLY A 639 3.26 -23.14 -40.52
N GLY A 640 4.14 -24.10 -40.77
CA GLY A 640 5.48 -23.86 -41.30
C GLY A 640 5.95 -25.03 -42.16
N PHE A 641 6.83 -24.76 -43.12
CA PHE A 641 7.41 -25.76 -44.01
C PHE A 641 8.93 -25.79 -43.86
N SER A 642 9.52 -26.98 -43.75
CA SER A 642 10.97 -27.18 -43.83
C SER A 642 11.33 -28.27 -44.83
N THR A 643 12.53 -28.21 -45.38
CA THR A 643 13.04 -29.19 -46.35
C THR A 643 13.22 -30.58 -45.75
N ASP A 644 13.39 -30.66 -44.43
CA ASP A 644 13.77 -31.88 -43.74
C ASP A 644 12.54 -32.53 -43.08
N VAL A 645 11.58 -31.72 -42.61
CA VAL A 645 10.39 -32.16 -41.84
C VAL A 645 9.08 -31.92 -42.62
N GLY A 646 9.11 -31.19 -43.73
CA GLY A 646 7.92 -30.89 -44.54
C GLY A 646 6.99 -29.87 -43.86
N TRP A 647 5.69 -29.97 -44.15
CA TRP A 647 4.66 -29.15 -43.51
C TRP A 647 4.49 -29.53 -42.04
N SER A 648 4.39 -28.53 -41.18
CA SER A 648 4.18 -28.69 -39.74
C SER A 648 3.27 -27.58 -39.24
N GLY A 649 2.61 -27.81 -38.11
CA GLY A 649 1.80 -26.81 -37.44
C GLY A 649 1.55 -27.16 -35.98
N PHE A 650 0.95 -26.23 -35.26
CA PHE A 650 0.42 -26.44 -33.92
C PHE A 650 -0.79 -25.54 -33.69
#